data_AF-A0A7N2LSJ1-F1
#
_entry.id   AF-A0A7N2LSJ1-F1
#
_cell.length_a   1.000
_cell.length_b   1.000
_cell.length_c   1.000
_cell.angle_alpha   90.00
_cell.angle_beta   90.00
_cell.angle_gamma   90.00
#
_symmetry.space_group_name_H-M   'P 1'
#
loop_
_entity.id
_entity.type
_entity.pdbx_description
1 polymer ?
#
loop_
_entity_poly.entity_id
_entity_poly.type
_entity_poly.pdbx_seq_one_letter_code
_entity_poly.pdbx_strand_id
1 'polypeptide(L)'
;MNNAHEPTEMKRRPVDSAKRIGVIVHDWRGEVIGALSMPIPLTQTVNELEALACRRAVRFASELGLRKVIFEGDSSMADGLHTCGPEVGERLVSHAHEIPPCWVPHKEAGLTHCGAHLFVRYPAYKPGVAIDTIISPQSIKDPDYIISNGSAFKLGFFSPVNSTNRYLGIWYNRISVFTVVWVANRQKPLKDSSGVLTISKDGNLVVLDGQKEILWSSNVTNSVANSNFHLLDSGNLVLRENTSGKIIWESFHHPTDTFLPGMKLSVNLRTNQKVLYTSWKSPSDPSIGSFSTGMASVNTPEAFIWKDGRPYWRTGPWNGQIFIGEPDWNAEYHNGFNLVDDKEGTVYATFDYANVLPLSKFVLNSQGNLVQTYWDDSKEDWKVVGLAPKDECDVYGTCGAFGSCDSQRTPICSCIRGFEPKIIEEWNRGNWTSGCIRRAPLQCQRVNNSGEEGRADGFLKLKMIKVPYFMERSYGSIDGCRKQCLKNNDCVAYAHDVGIGCMSWSRNLIDLRKLSIRGSDIYIRLAYSEFAKERRLKVIIRISMIIGAIAILSTAYYFWRWTAKIREFASERKNKSRESLLFDYLDDVKLHDLPIFSLEEVATATNNFHVANMLGRGGFGPVYKGKLQDGQEIAVKRLSKSSGQGLEEFMNEVMVISKLQHRNLVRLLGCYSEGEEKMLIYEYMSNKSLDTFVFDPLNQKLLNWKKRFNIIEGIGRGLLYLHRDSRTKIIHRDLKASNILLDEELNPKISDFGIARIFRERENQANTKRVVGTYGYMSPEYAMQGLFSEKSDVFSFGVLLLEIVSGRRNTSFYDDEQYYLSLLGFAWKLWNNNNIMAFVDPTIWDPCFQMEMFRCTHVGLLCVQELARDRPTISTIISMLSSDILDLPFPKQPAYTERQIASNWSFDNQNDNPLDYYASAIESTVSRKMKD
;
A
#
# COMPACT_ATOMS: atom_id res chain seq x y z
N MET A 1 66.25 7.94 37.50
CA MET A 1 66.19 7.31 36.16
C MET A 1 65.07 6.29 36.19
N ASN A 2 64.04 6.49 35.38
CA ASN A 2 62.83 5.66 35.35
C ASN A 2 63.00 4.47 34.41
N ASN A 3 62.77 3.26 34.94
CA ASN A 3 61.95 2.18 34.37
C ASN A 3 62.26 0.85 35.09
N ALA A 4 61.23 0.20 35.65
CA ALA A 4 60.95 -1.25 35.54
C ALA A 4 59.92 -1.74 36.60
N HIS A 5 58.84 -2.35 36.07
CA HIS A 5 58.00 -3.47 36.53
C HIS A 5 57.35 -3.60 37.92
N GLU A 6 55.99 -3.53 37.88
CA GLU A 6 54.93 -4.40 38.47
C GLU A 6 54.75 -4.53 40.01
N PRO A 7 53.50 -4.65 40.55
CA PRO A 7 52.70 -5.88 40.35
C PRO A 7 51.14 -5.81 40.40
N THR A 8 50.53 -6.86 39.82
CA THR A 8 49.30 -7.58 40.22
C THR A 8 47.95 -6.85 40.33
N GLU A 9 47.06 -7.15 39.36
CA GLU A 9 45.63 -6.83 39.38
C GLU A 9 44.81 -8.02 39.90
N MET A 10 44.11 -7.84 41.03
CA MET A 10 43.21 -8.83 41.63
C MET A 10 41.75 -8.35 41.52
N LYS A 11 40.97 -9.07 40.71
CA LYS A 11 39.50 -9.17 40.61
C LYS A 11 38.65 -8.20 41.46
N ARG A 12 37.93 -7.29 40.78
CA ARG A 12 36.63 -6.77 41.24
C ARG A 12 35.53 -7.16 40.24
N ARG A 13 34.47 -7.78 40.76
CA ARG A 13 33.19 -8.02 40.05
C ARG A 13 32.50 -6.68 39.76
N PRO A 14 31.89 -6.45 38.59
CA PRO A 14 30.94 -5.36 38.41
C PRO A 14 29.61 -5.73 39.10
N VAL A 15 29.10 -4.79 39.88
CA VAL A 15 27.75 -4.80 40.46
C VAL A 15 26.77 -4.32 39.37
N ASP A 16 25.75 -5.11 39.07
CA ASP A 16 24.65 -4.71 38.18
C ASP A 16 23.89 -3.51 38.76
N SER A 17 23.92 -2.37 38.07
CA SER A 17 23.08 -1.22 38.36
C SER A 17 21.68 -1.42 37.78
N ALA A 18 20.69 -1.74 38.61
CA ALA A 18 19.28 -1.78 38.21
C ALA A 18 18.75 -0.36 37.91
N LYS A 19 18.23 -0.14 36.70
CA LYS A 19 17.56 1.12 36.31
C LYS A 19 16.29 1.34 37.17
N ARG A 20 15.99 2.59 37.54
CA ARG A 20 14.78 3.00 38.28
C ARG A 20 13.98 4.03 37.48
N ILE A 21 12.65 4.05 37.65
CA ILE A 21 11.74 5.06 37.09
C ILE A 21 11.28 5.98 38.22
N GLY A 22 11.36 7.30 38.02
CA GLY A 22 10.81 8.32 38.91
C GLY A 22 9.50 8.89 38.35
N VAL A 23 8.50 9.09 39.21
CA VAL A 23 7.19 9.68 38.86
C VAL A 23 6.92 10.84 39.81
N ILE A 24 6.58 12.01 39.26
CA ILE A 24 6.22 13.22 40.00
C ILE A 24 4.73 13.48 39.78
N VAL A 25 4.00 13.82 40.84
CA VAL A 25 2.54 14.05 40.82
C VAL A 25 2.24 15.51 41.13
N HIS A 26 1.43 16.14 40.28
CA HIS A 26 0.97 17.52 40.42
C HIS A 26 -0.50 17.61 40.82
N ASP A 27 -0.89 18.69 41.49
CA ASP A 27 -2.27 19.05 41.76
C ASP A 27 -2.94 19.77 40.56
N TRP A 28 -4.22 20.15 40.72
CA TRP A 28 -5.00 20.80 39.66
C TRP A 28 -4.55 22.23 39.31
N ARG A 29 -3.65 22.83 40.11
CA ARG A 29 -3.02 24.12 39.86
C ARG A 29 -1.59 23.98 39.31
N GLY A 30 -1.08 22.75 39.20
CA GLY A 30 0.25 22.45 38.68
C GLY A 30 1.34 22.36 39.75
N GLU A 31 1.02 22.39 41.04
CA GLU A 31 2.01 22.27 42.11
C GLU A 31 2.33 20.80 42.43
N VAL A 32 3.62 20.49 42.65
CA VAL A 32 4.08 19.12 42.95
C VAL A 32 3.65 18.72 44.36
N ILE A 33 2.88 17.64 44.46
CA ILE A 33 2.34 17.10 45.72
C ILE A 33 2.96 15.75 46.12
N GLY A 34 3.82 15.14 45.29
CA GLY A 34 4.60 13.96 45.70
C GLY A 34 5.47 13.36 44.59
N ALA A 35 6.42 12.49 44.99
CA ALA A 35 7.28 11.75 44.06
C ALA A 35 7.47 10.28 44.48
N LEU A 36 7.51 9.37 43.50
CA LEU A 36 7.69 7.92 43.68
C LEU A 36 8.85 7.41 42.83
N SER A 37 9.68 6.49 43.39
CA SER A 37 10.80 5.86 42.68
C SER A 37 10.66 4.33 42.70
N MET A 38 10.77 3.67 41.54
CA MET A 38 10.57 2.21 41.43
C MET A 38 11.70 1.52 40.64
N PRO A 39 12.15 0.30 41.04
CA PRO A 39 13.13 -0.51 40.29
C PRO A 39 12.52 -1.26 39.10
N ILE A 40 13.29 -1.40 38.00
CA ILE A 40 12.90 -2.07 36.75
C ILE A 40 13.41 -3.53 36.73
N PRO A 41 12.54 -4.55 36.59
CA PRO A 41 12.97 -5.93 36.32
C PRO A 41 13.39 -6.12 34.84
N LEU A 42 14.50 -6.83 34.59
CA LEU A 42 15.20 -6.96 33.31
C LEU A 42 14.48 -7.75 32.18
N THR A 43 13.18 -8.02 32.28
CA THR A 43 12.46 -8.92 31.36
C THR A 43 11.17 -8.38 30.73
N GLN A 44 10.89 -7.07 30.83
CA GLN A 44 9.67 -6.47 30.27
C GLN A 44 9.95 -5.39 29.21
N THR A 45 9.04 -5.27 28.25
CA THR A 45 9.09 -4.26 27.17
C THR A 45 8.67 -2.88 27.68
N VAL A 46 9.10 -1.80 27.01
CA VAL A 46 8.84 -0.39 27.43
C VAL A 46 7.34 -0.12 27.64
N ASN A 47 6.48 -0.64 26.75
CA ASN A 47 5.03 -0.47 26.83
C ASN A 47 4.40 -1.18 28.05
N GLU A 48 4.99 -2.29 28.53
CA GLU A 48 4.49 -3.01 29.71
C GLU A 48 4.85 -2.28 31.01
N LEU A 49 6.00 -1.62 31.05
CA LEU A 49 6.45 -0.78 32.17
C LEU A 49 5.60 0.49 32.31
N GLU A 50 5.24 1.14 31.20
CA GLU A 50 4.34 2.30 31.18
C GLU A 50 2.93 1.93 31.67
N ALA A 51 2.39 0.79 31.23
CA ALA A 51 1.08 0.31 31.70
C ALA A 51 1.07 -0.08 33.18
N LEU A 52 2.18 -0.57 33.73
CA LEU A 52 2.30 -0.88 35.17
C LEU A 52 2.43 0.39 36.00
N ALA A 53 3.16 1.40 35.51
CA ALA A 53 3.31 2.71 36.14
C ALA A 53 1.97 3.48 36.18
N CYS A 54 1.22 3.53 35.07
CA CYS A 54 -0.08 4.22 35.02
C CYS A 54 -1.10 3.54 35.98
N ARG A 55 -1.11 2.20 36.07
CA ARG A 55 -2.01 1.46 36.99
C ARG A 55 -1.74 1.71 38.48
N ARG A 56 -0.48 1.83 38.90
CA ARG A 56 -0.15 2.08 40.32
C ARG A 56 -0.37 3.54 40.73
N ALA A 57 -0.11 4.48 39.84
CA ALA A 57 -0.34 5.89 40.10
C ALA A 57 -1.83 6.25 40.14
N VAL A 58 -2.69 5.61 39.32
CA VAL A 58 -4.16 5.72 39.45
C VAL A 58 -4.65 5.18 40.79
N ARG A 59 -4.06 4.07 41.28
CA ARG A 59 -4.40 3.52 42.60
C ARG A 59 -4.01 4.46 43.74
N PHE A 60 -2.82 5.06 43.68
CA PHE A 60 -2.35 6.04 44.68
C PHE A 60 -3.17 7.34 44.68
N ALA A 61 -3.60 7.83 43.51
CA ALA A 61 -4.46 9.01 43.42
C ALA A 61 -5.89 8.78 43.92
N SER A 62 -6.40 7.55 43.78
CA SER A 62 -7.68 7.12 44.34
C SER A 62 -7.66 7.12 45.88
N GLU A 63 -6.56 6.66 46.49
CA GLU A 63 -6.38 6.66 47.95
C GLU A 63 -6.29 8.08 48.55
N LEU A 64 -5.89 9.07 47.74
CA LEU A 64 -5.81 10.50 48.13
C LEU A 64 -7.03 11.33 47.72
N GLY A 65 -8.06 10.72 47.11
CA GLY A 65 -9.30 11.40 46.72
C GLY A 65 -9.18 12.37 45.54
N LEU A 66 -8.13 12.25 44.72
CA LEU A 66 -7.84 13.17 43.62
C LEU A 66 -8.53 12.72 42.32
N ARG A 67 -9.17 13.65 41.60
CA ARG A 67 -9.97 13.35 40.39
C ARG A 67 -9.19 13.39 39.06
N LYS A 68 -7.91 13.79 39.03
CA LYS A 68 -7.09 13.83 37.80
C LYS A 68 -5.58 13.80 38.13
N VAL A 69 -4.78 13.09 37.32
CA VAL A 69 -3.31 12.94 37.47
C VAL A 69 -2.62 13.17 36.13
N ILE A 70 -1.49 13.88 36.11
CA ILE A 70 -0.68 14.20 34.92
C ILE A 70 0.76 13.68 35.14
N PHE A 71 1.39 13.10 34.12
CA PHE A 71 2.75 12.52 34.17
C PHE A 71 3.70 13.25 33.23
N GLU A 72 4.93 13.50 33.67
CA GLU A 72 6.07 13.90 32.82
C GLU A 72 7.27 12.95 33.05
N GLY A 73 7.94 12.55 31.97
CA GLY A 73 9.11 11.66 31.99
C GLY A 73 10.29 12.29 31.26
N ASP A 74 11.49 12.12 31.82
CA ASP A 74 12.72 12.79 31.35
C ASP A 74 13.35 12.11 30.12
N SER A 75 13.84 12.92 29.20
CA SER A 75 14.14 12.58 27.81
C SER A 75 15.32 11.63 27.61
N SER A 76 15.05 10.37 27.23
CA SER A 76 15.88 9.63 26.27
C SER A 76 15.11 8.57 25.45
N MET A 77 13.78 8.59 25.51
CA MET A 77 12.82 7.87 24.67
C MET A 77 11.51 8.68 24.72
N ALA A 78 10.89 8.90 23.56
CA ALA A 78 9.58 9.55 23.31
C ALA A 78 9.58 11.04 22.89
N ASP A 79 9.01 11.28 21.69
CA ASP A 79 8.20 12.45 21.39
C ASP A 79 6.76 12.17 21.90
N GLY A 80 6.20 13.05 22.73
CA GLY A 80 4.75 13.19 22.94
C GLY A 80 4.21 13.00 24.37
N LEU A 81 3.46 13.98 24.87
CA LEU A 81 2.57 13.84 26.03
C LEU A 81 1.53 12.74 25.78
N HIS A 82 1.41 11.78 26.69
CA HIS A 82 0.33 10.78 26.66
C HIS A 82 -0.61 10.94 27.88
N THR A 83 -1.89 11.26 27.61
CA THR A 83 -2.99 11.06 28.56
C THR A 83 -3.45 9.60 28.49
N CYS A 84 -3.48 8.88 29.63
CA CYS A 84 -4.10 7.55 29.70
C CYS A 84 -5.60 7.71 29.31
N GLY A 85 -6.00 7.16 28.15
CA GLY A 85 -7.35 7.26 27.59
C GLY A 85 -8.42 6.46 28.37
N PRO A 86 -9.72 6.58 28.01
CA PRO A 86 -10.85 6.21 28.89
C PRO A 86 -11.07 4.71 29.20
N GLU A 87 -10.31 3.79 28.62
CA GLU A 87 -10.61 2.34 28.71
C GLU A 87 -10.08 1.61 29.96
N VAL A 88 -9.63 2.34 31.01
CA VAL A 88 -9.22 1.73 32.30
C VAL A 88 -10.23 2.03 33.43
N GLY A 89 -11.33 2.74 33.13
CA GLY A 89 -12.40 3.06 34.08
C GLY A 89 -13.53 2.04 34.19
N GLU A 90 -13.68 1.09 33.26
CA GLU A 90 -14.87 0.22 33.18
C GLU A 90 -14.68 -1.22 33.68
N ARG A 91 -13.63 -1.52 34.45
CA ARG A 91 -13.44 -2.85 35.07
C ARG A 91 -13.23 -2.85 36.59
N LEU A 92 -13.73 -1.81 37.28
CA LEU A 92 -13.74 -1.75 38.75
C LEU A 92 -15.10 -1.33 39.34
N VAL A 93 -16.20 -1.66 38.65
CA VAL A 93 -17.55 -1.63 39.24
C VAL A 93 -18.26 -2.94 38.94
N SER A 94 -17.75 -4.02 39.52
CA SER A 94 -18.51 -5.24 39.73
C SER A 94 -17.99 -5.88 41.00
N HIS A 95 -18.57 -5.49 42.15
CA HIS A 95 -18.64 -6.23 43.42
C HIS A 95 -19.16 -5.25 44.49
N ALA A 96 -20.45 -4.96 44.46
CA ALA A 96 -21.23 -4.53 45.64
C ALA A 96 -22.70 -4.35 45.24
N HIS A 97 -23.46 -5.44 45.18
CA HIS A 97 -24.91 -5.38 45.38
C HIS A 97 -25.37 -6.69 46.04
N GLU A 98 -25.52 -6.64 47.37
CA GLU A 98 -26.55 -7.40 48.07
C GLU A 98 -27.68 -6.43 48.43
N ILE A 99 -28.89 -6.83 48.05
CA ILE A 99 -30.23 -6.26 48.29
C ILE A 99 -30.57 -6.61 49.77
N PRO A 100 -31.45 -5.92 50.56
CA PRO A 100 -32.84 -5.66 50.16
C PRO A 100 -33.54 -4.46 50.87
N PRO A 101 -34.89 -4.34 50.82
CA PRO A 101 -35.59 -3.36 49.99
C PRO A 101 -36.42 -2.39 50.87
N CYS A 102 -37.06 -1.36 50.29
CA CYS A 102 -38.45 -1.00 50.64
C CYS A 102 -38.96 0.24 49.86
N TRP A 103 -40.13 0.03 49.24
CA TRP A 103 -41.25 0.95 49.04
C TRP A 103 -41.22 2.00 47.91
N VAL A 104 -42.15 1.80 46.99
CA VAL A 104 -42.68 2.72 45.97
C VAL A 104 -44.03 3.28 46.51
N PRO A 105 -44.72 4.20 45.83
CA PRO A 105 -44.64 5.66 45.84
C PRO A 105 -45.94 6.31 46.42
N HIS A 106 -46.04 7.64 46.51
CA HIS A 106 -47.20 8.40 45.96
C HIS A 106 -47.15 9.93 46.22
N LYS A 107 -47.42 10.66 45.12
CA LYS A 107 -48.32 11.83 44.92
C LYS A 107 -48.25 13.09 45.80
N GLU A 108 -48.29 14.22 45.06
CA GLU A 108 -49.25 15.33 45.12
C GLU A 108 -48.70 16.77 45.23
N ALA A 109 -49.00 17.53 44.17
CA ALA A 109 -49.57 18.88 44.11
C ALA A 109 -48.92 20.07 44.87
N GLY A 110 -48.60 21.10 44.08
CA GLY A 110 -49.36 22.35 44.18
C GLY A 110 -48.67 23.61 44.76
N LEU A 111 -48.47 24.57 43.85
CA LEU A 111 -48.76 26.01 43.97
C LEU A 111 -47.71 27.04 44.46
N THR A 112 -47.72 28.13 43.66
CA THR A 112 -47.49 29.57 43.92
C THR A 112 -46.12 30.25 43.70
N HIS A 113 -46.06 30.93 42.53
CA HIS A 113 -45.61 32.31 42.23
C HIS A 113 -44.38 32.95 42.90
N CYS A 114 -43.43 33.41 42.06
CA CYS A 114 -43.25 34.83 41.73
C CYS A 114 -42.22 34.99 40.57
N GLY A 115 -42.51 35.87 39.61
CA GLY A 115 -41.78 35.97 38.34
C GLY A 115 -40.67 37.03 38.28
N ALA A 116 -39.94 37.01 37.17
CA ALA A 116 -39.43 38.19 36.47
C ALA A 116 -39.02 37.79 35.05
N HIS A 117 -39.63 38.43 34.06
CA HIS A 117 -39.34 38.29 32.64
C HIS A 117 -37.96 38.87 32.28
N LEU A 118 -37.18 38.13 31.50
CA LEU A 118 -36.21 38.70 30.55
C LEU A 118 -36.36 37.95 29.23
N PHE A 119 -37.24 38.44 28.35
CA PHE A 119 -37.32 37.97 26.97
C PHE A 119 -36.14 38.54 26.18
N VAL A 120 -35.09 37.75 26.00
CA VAL A 120 -34.13 37.97 24.91
C VAL A 120 -34.83 37.55 23.62
N ARG A 121 -35.22 38.53 22.79
CA ARG A 121 -35.66 38.30 21.42
C ARG A 121 -34.51 37.66 20.64
N TYR A 122 -34.61 36.37 20.36
CA TYR A 122 -33.87 35.78 19.24
C TYR A 122 -34.39 36.42 17.94
N PRO A 123 -33.52 36.84 17.00
CA PRO A 123 -33.98 37.28 15.70
C PRO A 123 -34.75 36.11 15.06
N ALA A 124 -35.96 36.40 14.59
CA ALA A 124 -36.79 35.46 13.88
C ALA A 124 -36.00 34.86 12.70
N TYR A 125 -35.79 33.55 12.75
CA TYR A 125 -35.28 32.78 11.62
C TYR A 125 -36.35 32.90 10.52
N LYS A 126 -36.14 33.79 9.55
CA LYS A 126 -36.93 33.77 8.31
C LYS A 126 -36.62 32.43 7.65
N PRO A 127 -37.60 31.54 7.42
CA PRO A 127 -37.38 30.38 6.58
C PRO A 127 -37.14 30.92 5.17
N GLY A 128 -35.88 30.99 4.77
CA GLY A 128 -35.49 31.32 3.41
C GLY A 128 -35.93 30.17 2.52
N VAL A 129 -36.86 30.44 1.61
CA VAL A 129 -37.07 29.59 0.44
C VAL A 129 -35.72 29.44 -0.25
N ALA A 130 -35.29 28.21 -0.54
CA ALA A 130 -34.09 27.96 -1.32
C ALA A 130 -34.30 28.55 -2.73
N ILE A 131 -33.89 29.79 -2.90
CA ILE A 131 -33.81 30.44 -4.21
C ILE A 131 -32.39 30.17 -4.68
N ASP A 132 -32.21 29.25 -5.62
CA ASP A 132 -30.93 28.94 -6.28
C ASP A 132 -30.72 29.80 -7.55
N THR A 133 -31.81 30.43 -8.01
CA THR A 133 -31.94 31.16 -9.27
C THR A 133 -32.32 32.61 -9.02
N ILE A 134 -31.58 33.55 -9.60
CA ILE A 134 -31.95 34.97 -9.61
C ILE A 134 -32.16 35.44 -11.05
N ILE A 135 -33.34 35.98 -11.32
CA ILE A 135 -33.75 36.49 -12.64
C ILE A 135 -33.79 38.01 -12.57
N SER A 136 -33.24 38.70 -13.58
CA SER A 136 -33.35 40.15 -13.69
C SER A 136 -34.82 40.61 -13.57
N PRO A 137 -35.16 41.62 -12.74
CA PRO A 137 -34.29 42.59 -12.07
C PRO A 137 -33.94 42.26 -10.60
N GLN A 138 -34.13 41.02 -10.15
CA GLN A 138 -33.81 40.63 -8.79
C GLN A 138 -32.30 40.70 -8.53
N SER A 139 -31.93 41.02 -7.29
CA SER A 139 -30.54 41.23 -6.85
C SER A 139 -30.33 40.64 -5.46
N ILE A 140 -29.12 40.21 -5.15
CA ILE A 140 -28.72 39.83 -3.79
C ILE A 140 -28.05 41.04 -3.14
N LYS A 141 -28.59 41.52 -2.04
CA LYS A 141 -28.03 42.63 -1.25
C LYS A 141 -27.41 42.07 0.01
N ASP A 142 -26.33 42.67 0.50
CA ASP A 142 -25.78 42.31 1.81
C ASP A 142 -26.81 42.59 2.94
N PRO A 143 -27.18 41.63 3.82
CA PRO A 143 -26.59 40.30 4.08
C PRO A 143 -27.39 39.10 3.51
N ASP A 144 -28.27 39.32 2.53
CA ASP A 144 -29.01 38.26 1.84
C ASP A 144 -28.07 37.30 1.10
N TYR A 145 -28.56 36.09 0.86
CA TYR A 145 -27.81 35.00 0.23
C TYR A 145 -28.73 34.08 -0.57
N ILE A 146 -28.13 33.29 -1.46
CA ILE A 146 -28.79 32.16 -2.14
C ILE A 146 -28.14 30.84 -1.74
N ILE A 147 -28.90 29.76 -1.81
CA ILE A 147 -28.46 28.40 -1.47
C ILE A 147 -28.68 27.53 -2.71
N SER A 148 -27.71 26.66 -3.04
CA SER A 148 -27.86 25.69 -4.13
C SER A 148 -29.03 24.73 -3.85
N ASN A 149 -29.62 24.14 -4.89
CA ASN A 149 -30.85 23.33 -4.75
C ASN A 149 -30.72 22.19 -3.72
N GLY A 150 -29.68 21.37 -3.81
CA GLY A 150 -29.30 20.34 -2.84
C GLY A 150 -28.71 20.90 -1.54
N SER A 151 -28.71 22.21 -1.34
CA SER A 151 -28.20 22.92 -0.16
C SER A 151 -26.74 22.63 0.18
N ALA A 152 -25.92 22.29 -0.80
CA ALA A 152 -24.49 22.03 -0.63
C ALA A 152 -23.68 23.32 -0.43
N PHE A 153 -24.00 24.36 -1.22
CA PHE A 153 -23.26 25.62 -1.23
C PHE A 153 -24.17 26.83 -0.99
N LYS A 154 -23.59 27.90 -0.46
CA LYS A 154 -24.22 29.22 -0.27
C LYS A 154 -23.40 30.29 -0.97
N LEU A 155 -24.06 31.23 -1.64
CA LEU A 155 -23.46 32.43 -2.23
C LEU A 155 -23.99 33.66 -1.50
N GLY A 156 -23.08 34.54 -1.07
CA GLY A 156 -23.44 35.80 -0.42
C GLY A 156 -22.22 36.65 -0.05
N PHE A 157 -22.46 37.71 0.72
CA PHE A 157 -21.40 38.61 1.20
C PHE A 157 -20.82 38.15 2.54
N PHE A 158 -19.50 38.14 2.65
CA PHE A 158 -18.78 37.74 3.86
C PHE A 158 -17.57 38.64 4.13
N SER A 159 -17.04 38.53 5.36
CA SER A 159 -15.76 39.12 5.75
C SER A 159 -14.80 38.01 6.20
N PRO A 160 -13.56 37.97 5.70
CA PRO A 160 -12.52 37.09 6.22
C PRO A 160 -12.25 37.35 7.70
N VAL A 161 -11.72 36.35 8.39
CA VAL A 161 -11.32 36.48 9.80
C VAL A 161 -10.32 37.64 9.94
N ASN A 162 -10.53 38.50 10.93
CA ASN A 162 -9.71 39.69 11.19
C ASN A 162 -9.69 40.73 10.06
N SER A 163 -10.76 40.82 9.26
CA SER A 163 -10.91 41.82 8.20
C SER A 163 -12.27 42.49 8.25
N THR A 164 -12.32 43.80 8.02
CA THR A 164 -13.57 44.57 7.86
C THR A 164 -14.00 44.67 6.39
N ASN A 165 -13.13 44.27 5.47
CA ASN A 165 -13.48 44.25 4.04
C ASN A 165 -14.59 43.23 3.79
N ARG A 166 -15.49 43.56 2.86
CA ARG A 166 -16.60 42.71 2.43
C ARG A 166 -16.34 42.16 1.03
N TYR A 167 -16.64 40.88 0.83
CA TYR A 167 -16.46 40.17 -0.42
C TYR A 167 -17.68 39.33 -0.75
N LEU A 168 -18.00 39.22 -2.03
CA LEU A 168 -18.93 38.21 -2.53
C LEU A 168 -18.17 36.88 -2.70
N GLY A 169 -18.69 35.80 -2.12
CA GLY A 169 -18.08 34.48 -2.24
C GLY A 169 -19.05 33.33 -2.10
N ILE A 170 -18.54 32.14 -2.41
CA ILE A 170 -19.23 30.86 -2.30
C ILE A 170 -18.57 30.06 -1.18
N TRP A 171 -19.35 29.44 -0.31
CA TRP A 171 -18.87 28.58 0.78
C TRP A 171 -19.81 27.38 0.98
N TYR A 172 -19.31 26.35 1.68
CA TYR A 172 -20.13 25.19 2.05
C TYR A 172 -21.23 25.59 3.04
N ASN A 173 -22.45 25.13 2.80
CA ASN A 173 -23.62 25.48 3.62
C ASN A 173 -23.85 24.52 4.80
N ARG A 174 -23.47 23.23 4.67
CA ARG A 174 -23.82 22.16 5.62
C ARG A 174 -22.74 21.80 6.65
N ILE A 175 -21.63 22.55 6.70
CA ILE A 175 -20.52 22.27 7.63
C ILE A 175 -20.35 23.38 8.65
N SER A 176 -19.87 23.04 9.84
CA SER A 176 -19.70 23.98 10.96
C SER A 176 -18.54 24.96 10.75
N VAL A 177 -17.51 24.55 10.00
CA VAL A 177 -16.34 25.40 9.71
C VAL A 177 -16.61 26.27 8.48
N PHE A 178 -16.65 27.59 8.68
CA PHE A 178 -16.84 28.56 7.60
C PHE A 178 -15.73 28.47 6.55
N THR A 179 -16.07 27.91 5.39
CA THR A 179 -15.09 27.48 4.39
C THR A 179 -15.44 28.04 3.01
N VAL A 180 -14.75 29.11 2.64
CA VAL A 180 -14.89 29.78 1.34
C VAL A 180 -14.14 28.98 0.26
N VAL A 181 -14.78 28.80 -0.90
CA VAL A 181 -14.25 28.06 -2.05
C VAL A 181 -14.09 28.92 -3.30
N TRP A 182 -14.76 30.08 -3.34
CA TRP A 182 -14.66 31.03 -4.44
C TRP A 182 -14.97 32.45 -3.97
N VAL A 183 -14.34 33.45 -4.58
CA VAL A 183 -14.47 34.88 -4.25
C VAL A 183 -14.45 35.69 -5.53
N ALA A 184 -15.44 36.56 -5.74
CA ALA A 184 -15.56 37.38 -6.94
C ALA A 184 -14.61 38.58 -6.92
N ASN A 185 -14.85 39.53 -6.01
CA ASN A 185 -14.20 40.83 -5.96
C ASN A 185 -12.88 40.82 -5.16
N ARG A 186 -12.03 39.80 -5.38
CA ARG A 186 -10.77 39.57 -4.63
C ARG A 186 -9.83 40.78 -4.60
N GLN A 187 -9.76 41.53 -5.69
CA GLN A 187 -8.85 42.69 -5.82
C GLN A 187 -9.47 44.01 -5.35
N LYS A 188 -10.81 44.12 -5.40
CA LYS A 188 -11.56 45.34 -5.07
C LYS A 188 -12.62 45.03 -4.00
N PRO A 189 -12.22 44.97 -2.71
CA PRO A 189 -13.17 44.75 -1.62
C PRO A 189 -14.16 45.89 -1.46
N LEU A 190 -15.36 45.55 -0.97
CA LEU A 190 -16.29 46.50 -0.38
C LEU A 190 -15.76 46.96 0.99
N LYS A 191 -16.02 48.21 1.35
CA LYS A 191 -15.63 48.81 2.64
C LYS A 191 -16.76 48.86 3.66
N ASP A 192 -17.96 48.53 3.24
CA ASP A 192 -19.18 48.52 4.04
C ASP A 192 -20.12 47.38 3.58
N SER A 193 -21.30 47.31 4.18
CA SER A 193 -22.35 46.33 3.83
C SER A 193 -23.33 46.85 2.77
N SER A 194 -22.87 47.71 1.85
CA SER A 194 -23.72 48.24 0.76
C SER A 194 -23.70 47.38 -0.51
N GLY A 195 -23.04 46.23 -0.47
CA GLY A 195 -22.80 45.35 -1.61
C GLY A 195 -24.09 44.82 -2.26
N VAL A 196 -24.11 44.83 -3.60
CA VAL A 196 -25.20 44.29 -4.40
C VAL A 196 -24.64 43.42 -5.53
N LEU A 197 -25.07 42.15 -5.59
CA LEU A 197 -24.89 41.28 -6.75
C LEU A 197 -26.15 41.36 -7.64
N THR A 198 -25.97 41.74 -8.90
CA THR A 198 -27.07 41.88 -9.85
C THR A 198 -26.62 41.62 -11.28
N ILE A 199 -27.57 41.56 -12.21
CA ILE A 199 -27.32 41.54 -13.65
C ILE A 199 -27.40 42.98 -14.16
N SER A 200 -26.36 43.45 -14.86
CA SER A 200 -26.33 44.78 -15.49
C SER A 200 -27.22 44.85 -16.74
N LYS A 201 -27.32 46.03 -17.35
CA LYS A 201 -28.18 46.25 -18.53
C LYS A 201 -27.62 45.60 -19.80
N ASP A 202 -26.30 45.65 -19.99
CA ASP A 202 -25.62 44.60 -20.75
C ASP A 202 -25.73 43.35 -19.89
N GLY A 203 -26.15 42.17 -20.33
CA GLY A 203 -26.49 41.07 -19.41
C GLY A 203 -25.36 40.42 -18.57
N ASN A 204 -24.32 41.14 -18.14
CA ASN A 204 -23.25 40.67 -17.26
C ASN A 204 -23.67 40.58 -15.79
N LEU A 205 -23.05 39.63 -15.08
CA LEU A 205 -23.13 39.54 -13.63
C LEU A 205 -22.15 40.52 -13.00
N VAL A 206 -22.62 41.42 -12.13
CA VAL A 206 -21.81 42.49 -11.53
C VAL A 206 -21.97 42.57 -10.01
N VAL A 207 -20.87 42.92 -9.33
CA VAL A 207 -20.86 43.33 -7.92
C VAL A 207 -20.71 44.83 -7.84
N LEU A 208 -21.69 45.49 -7.21
CA LEU A 208 -21.75 46.93 -7.04
C LEU A 208 -21.59 47.31 -5.56
N ASP A 209 -21.08 48.52 -5.31
CA ASP A 209 -21.19 49.19 -4.01
C ASP A 209 -22.45 50.07 -3.90
N GLY A 210 -22.60 50.76 -2.77
CA GLY A 210 -23.73 51.66 -2.50
C GLY A 210 -23.79 52.88 -3.43
N GLN A 211 -22.67 53.24 -4.07
CA GLN A 211 -22.58 54.29 -5.09
C GLN A 211 -22.84 53.75 -6.51
N LYS A 212 -23.10 52.44 -6.65
CA LYS A 212 -23.26 51.71 -7.92
C LYS A 212 -21.99 51.63 -8.76
N GLU A 213 -20.82 51.77 -8.14
CA GLU A 213 -19.54 51.51 -8.81
C GLU A 213 -19.35 50.00 -8.98
N ILE A 214 -18.85 49.59 -10.15
CA ILE A 214 -18.61 48.17 -10.46
C ILE A 214 -17.28 47.73 -9.86
N LEU A 215 -17.36 46.89 -8.83
CA LEU A 215 -16.19 46.29 -8.17
C LEU A 215 -15.71 45.02 -8.87
N TRP A 216 -16.63 44.28 -9.48
CA TRP A 216 -16.36 43.06 -10.25
C TRP A 216 -17.44 42.84 -11.32
N SER A 217 -17.06 42.24 -12.46
CA SER A 217 -17.96 41.87 -13.56
C SER A 217 -17.53 40.56 -14.21
N SER A 218 -18.49 39.79 -14.73
CA SER A 218 -18.24 38.57 -15.53
C SER A 218 -17.53 38.83 -16.87
N ASN A 219 -17.54 40.07 -17.37
CA ASN A 219 -16.86 40.50 -18.61
C ASN A 219 -17.16 39.64 -19.85
N VAL A 220 -18.41 39.20 -20.01
CA VAL A 220 -18.88 38.44 -21.18
C VAL A 220 -19.12 39.40 -22.34
N THR A 221 -18.52 39.12 -23.49
CA THR A 221 -18.78 39.82 -24.76
C THR A 221 -20.08 39.32 -25.40
N ASN A 222 -20.93 40.22 -25.90
CA ASN A 222 -22.27 39.93 -26.46
C ASN A 222 -23.30 39.39 -25.44
N SER A 223 -23.36 40.00 -24.25
CA SER A 223 -24.33 39.61 -23.23
C SER A 223 -25.76 39.98 -23.63
N VAL A 224 -26.67 39.00 -23.55
CA VAL A 224 -28.08 39.16 -23.92
C VAL A 224 -28.83 39.77 -22.74
N ALA A 225 -29.70 40.76 -23.00
CA ALA A 225 -30.43 41.52 -21.98
C ALA A 225 -31.38 40.67 -21.09
N ASN A 226 -31.52 39.38 -21.38
CA ASN A 226 -32.39 38.44 -20.69
C ASN A 226 -31.59 37.24 -20.15
N SER A 227 -30.66 37.51 -19.23
CA SER A 227 -29.87 36.49 -18.53
C SER A 227 -30.40 36.24 -17.11
N ASN A 228 -30.06 35.08 -16.56
CA ASN A 228 -30.25 34.73 -15.15
C ASN A 228 -28.95 34.08 -14.63
N PHE A 229 -28.76 34.08 -13.31
CA PHE A 229 -27.65 33.34 -12.71
C PHE A 229 -28.15 32.30 -11.70
N HIS A 230 -27.40 31.20 -11.62
CA HIS A 230 -27.75 29.99 -10.89
C HIS A 230 -26.56 29.47 -10.11
N LEU A 231 -26.75 29.08 -8.85
CA LEU A 231 -25.74 28.37 -8.07
C LEU A 231 -26.02 26.85 -8.09
N LEU A 232 -25.14 26.10 -8.76
CA LEU A 232 -25.26 24.64 -8.85
C LEU A 232 -24.75 23.94 -7.59
N ASP A 233 -25.19 22.70 -7.36
CA ASP A 233 -24.74 21.88 -6.22
C ASP A 233 -23.28 21.43 -6.30
N SER A 234 -22.63 21.60 -7.46
CA SER A 234 -21.17 21.48 -7.59
C SER A 234 -20.41 22.66 -6.98
N GLY A 235 -21.11 23.75 -6.64
CA GLY A 235 -20.51 25.03 -6.26
C GLY A 235 -20.20 25.95 -7.44
N ASN A 236 -20.55 25.53 -8.67
CA ASN A 236 -20.38 26.35 -9.85
C ASN A 236 -21.51 27.39 -9.98
N LEU A 237 -21.15 28.67 -9.89
CA LEU A 237 -22.02 29.80 -10.23
C LEU A 237 -22.00 30.01 -11.74
N VAL A 238 -23.17 29.89 -12.38
CA VAL A 238 -23.32 29.99 -13.83
C VAL A 238 -24.26 31.12 -14.21
N LEU A 239 -23.88 31.86 -15.26
CA LEU A 239 -24.73 32.83 -15.93
C LEU A 239 -25.29 32.18 -17.19
N ARG A 240 -26.61 32.15 -17.34
CA ARG A 240 -27.31 31.52 -18.46
C ARG A 240 -28.19 32.52 -19.19
N GLU A 241 -28.37 32.27 -20.48
CA GLU A 241 -29.37 32.96 -21.29
C GLU A 241 -30.77 32.36 -21.03
N ASN A 242 -31.78 33.19 -20.73
CA ASN A 242 -33.13 32.72 -20.40
C ASN A 242 -33.82 31.99 -21.56
N THR A 243 -33.55 32.40 -22.81
CA THR A 243 -34.23 31.89 -24.00
C THR A 243 -33.71 30.54 -24.45
N SER A 244 -32.38 30.36 -24.44
CA SER A 244 -31.74 29.14 -24.94
C SER A 244 -31.30 28.18 -23.83
N GLY A 245 -31.23 28.65 -22.58
CA GLY A 245 -30.63 27.92 -21.47
C GLY A 245 -29.10 27.78 -21.57
N LYS A 246 -28.47 28.37 -22.60
CA LYS A 246 -27.03 28.28 -22.84
C LYS A 246 -26.26 28.98 -21.71
N ILE A 247 -25.25 28.29 -21.18
CA ILE A 247 -24.29 28.86 -20.24
C ILE A 247 -23.35 29.80 -20.98
N ILE A 248 -23.28 31.06 -20.53
CA ILE A 248 -22.44 32.10 -21.13
C ILE A 248 -21.24 32.49 -20.25
N TRP A 249 -21.29 32.18 -18.95
CA TRP A 249 -20.18 32.36 -18.02
C TRP A 249 -20.27 31.39 -16.84
N GLU A 250 -19.12 30.96 -16.32
CA GLU A 250 -19.03 30.00 -15.20
C GLU A 250 -17.88 30.36 -14.27
N SER A 251 -18.13 30.29 -12.96
CA SER A 251 -17.11 30.49 -11.92
C SER A 251 -15.96 29.47 -11.99
N PHE A 252 -16.23 28.25 -12.46
CA PHE A 252 -15.22 27.19 -12.59
C PHE A 252 -14.12 27.51 -13.63
N HIS A 253 -14.39 28.40 -14.59
CA HIS A 253 -13.37 28.92 -15.51
C HIS A 253 -12.54 30.09 -14.92
N HIS A 254 -12.96 30.62 -13.77
CA HIS A 254 -12.31 31.71 -13.06
C HIS A 254 -12.04 31.33 -11.59
N PRO A 255 -11.19 30.31 -11.36
CA PRO A 255 -10.96 29.79 -10.02
C PRO A 255 -10.23 30.78 -9.11
N THR A 256 -10.26 30.49 -7.81
CA THR A 256 -9.52 31.26 -6.80
C THR A 256 -8.34 30.46 -6.26
N ASP A 257 -8.31 30.11 -4.98
CA ASP A 257 -7.29 29.29 -4.33
C ASP A 257 -7.71 27.82 -4.16
N THR A 258 -8.99 27.52 -4.38
CA THR A 258 -9.59 26.19 -4.13
C THR A 258 -9.91 25.46 -5.42
N PHE A 259 -9.61 24.17 -5.46
CA PHE A 259 -9.93 23.22 -6.52
C PHE A 259 -10.90 22.16 -5.99
N LEU A 260 -12.14 22.19 -6.49
CA LEU A 260 -13.26 21.33 -6.09
C LEU A 260 -13.45 20.15 -7.07
N PRO A 261 -14.18 19.10 -6.67
CA PRO A 261 -14.57 18.03 -7.58
C PRO A 261 -15.28 18.58 -8.82
N GLY A 262 -14.92 18.05 -9.99
CA GLY A 262 -15.44 18.50 -11.29
C GLY A 262 -14.83 19.78 -11.86
N MET A 263 -14.02 20.53 -11.09
CA MET A 263 -13.22 21.62 -11.64
C MET A 263 -12.09 21.07 -12.53
N LYS A 264 -11.56 21.92 -13.41
CA LYS A 264 -10.47 21.54 -14.34
C LYS A 264 -9.21 22.35 -14.06
N LEU A 265 -8.08 21.67 -13.98
CA LEU A 265 -6.74 22.24 -14.02
C LEU A 265 -6.19 22.05 -15.44
N SER A 266 -6.45 23.02 -16.32
CA SER A 266 -6.24 22.86 -17.77
C SER A 266 -5.04 23.61 -18.32
N VAL A 267 -4.45 23.06 -19.38
CA VAL A 267 -3.45 23.70 -20.24
C VAL A 267 -3.73 23.36 -21.70
N ASN A 268 -3.78 24.38 -22.54
CA ASN A 268 -3.81 24.20 -23.98
C ASN A 268 -2.39 23.96 -24.48
N LEU A 269 -2.14 22.79 -25.06
CA LEU A 269 -0.82 22.36 -25.50
C LEU A 269 -0.30 23.15 -26.71
N ARG A 270 -1.17 23.82 -27.47
CA ARG A 270 -0.81 24.59 -28.65
C ARG A 270 -0.50 26.05 -28.33
N THR A 271 -1.34 26.68 -27.49
CA THR A 271 -1.21 28.10 -27.14
C THR A 271 -0.47 28.32 -25.81
N ASN A 272 -0.24 27.27 -25.03
CA ASN A 272 0.26 27.31 -23.66
C ASN A 272 -0.59 28.17 -22.71
N GLN A 273 -1.85 28.43 -23.08
CA GLN A 273 -2.82 29.07 -22.20
C GLN A 273 -3.24 28.09 -21.11
N LYS A 274 -3.23 28.54 -19.86
CA LYS A 274 -3.50 27.71 -18.68
C LYS A 274 -4.44 28.43 -17.72
N VAL A 275 -5.30 27.65 -17.08
CA VAL A 275 -6.12 28.15 -15.96
C VAL A 275 -5.29 28.01 -14.69
N LEU A 276 -5.08 29.13 -13.99
CA LEU A 276 -4.28 29.20 -12.78
C LEU A 276 -5.16 29.40 -11.54
N TYR A 277 -4.88 28.62 -10.51
CA TYR A 277 -5.39 28.83 -9.17
C TYR A 277 -4.36 29.66 -8.43
N THR A 278 -4.79 30.68 -7.68
CA THR A 278 -3.92 31.65 -7.03
C THR A 278 -4.23 31.73 -5.55
N SER A 279 -3.20 31.55 -4.73
CA SER A 279 -3.31 31.64 -3.27
C SER A 279 -3.92 32.97 -2.84
N TRP A 280 -4.57 32.98 -1.68
CA TRP A 280 -4.82 34.24 -0.98
C TRP A 280 -3.50 34.87 -0.54
N LYS A 281 -3.47 36.19 -0.45
CA LYS A 281 -2.29 36.92 0.05
C LYS A 281 -2.02 36.61 1.52
N SER A 282 -3.08 36.43 2.31
CA SER A 282 -3.03 35.93 3.68
C SER A 282 -4.38 35.34 4.08
N PRO A 283 -4.49 34.63 5.22
CA PRO A 283 -5.79 34.13 5.71
C PRO A 283 -6.88 35.21 5.91
N SER A 284 -6.47 36.48 6.06
CA SER A 284 -7.37 37.63 6.25
C SER A 284 -7.55 38.50 4.99
N ASP A 285 -6.83 38.19 3.90
CA ASP A 285 -6.83 38.97 2.66
C ASP A 285 -6.91 38.04 1.44
N PRO A 286 -8.11 37.88 0.83
CA PRO A 286 -8.31 37.02 -0.32
C PRO A 286 -7.78 37.60 -1.62
N SER A 287 -7.14 38.78 -1.62
CA SER A 287 -6.45 39.27 -2.82
C SER A 287 -5.39 38.28 -3.32
N ILE A 288 -4.94 38.48 -4.57
CA ILE A 288 -4.02 37.55 -5.23
C ILE A 288 -2.68 37.53 -4.48
N GLY A 289 -2.29 36.36 -3.96
CA GLY A 289 -1.01 36.11 -3.31
C GLY A 289 0.12 35.76 -4.29
N SER A 290 1.30 35.47 -3.74
CA SER A 290 2.53 35.18 -4.51
C SER A 290 2.56 33.78 -5.14
N PHE A 291 1.70 32.87 -4.71
CA PHE A 291 1.70 31.48 -5.20
C PHE A 291 0.56 31.24 -6.19
N SER A 292 0.88 30.45 -7.22
CA SER A 292 -0.10 29.96 -8.19
C SER A 292 0.13 28.48 -8.49
N THR A 293 -0.92 27.75 -8.84
CA THR A 293 -0.82 26.35 -9.27
C THR A 293 -1.57 26.13 -10.58
N GLY A 294 -1.10 25.16 -11.37
CA GLY A 294 -1.57 24.92 -12.73
C GLY A 294 -0.80 23.80 -13.42
N MET A 295 -1.33 23.36 -14.57
CA MET A 295 -0.63 22.41 -15.44
C MET A 295 0.37 23.13 -16.34
N ALA A 296 1.46 22.45 -16.66
CA ALA A 296 2.35 22.80 -17.76
C ALA A 296 2.76 21.54 -18.52
N SER A 297 3.04 21.68 -19.81
CA SER A 297 3.51 20.58 -20.64
C SER A 297 4.66 21.06 -21.51
N VAL A 298 5.80 20.38 -21.39
CA VAL A 298 6.90 20.52 -22.36
C VAL A 298 6.91 19.32 -23.31
N ASN A 299 6.70 18.11 -22.77
CA ASN A 299 6.61 16.85 -23.52
C ASN A 299 5.62 15.84 -22.89
N THR A 300 5.35 15.99 -21.60
CA THR A 300 4.35 15.23 -20.85
C THR A 300 3.75 16.17 -19.80
N PRO A 301 2.44 16.13 -19.54
CA PRO A 301 1.80 17.02 -18.58
C PRO A 301 2.34 16.81 -17.15
N GLU A 302 2.62 17.93 -16.48
CA GLU A 302 3.07 18.03 -15.09
C GLU A 302 2.27 19.15 -14.40
N ALA A 303 1.92 18.99 -13.13
CA ALA A 303 1.38 20.08 -12.33
C ALA A 303 2.51 20.79 -11.56
N PHE A 304 2.38 22.10 -11.41
CA PHE A 304 3.37 22.96 -10.78
C PHE A 304 2.73 23.88 -9.75
N ILE A 305 3.49 24.21 -8.72
CA ILE A 305 3.30 25.42 -7.94
C ILE A 305 4.39 26.39 -8.35
N TRP A 306 4.01 27.62 -8.68
CA TRP A 306 4.92 28.73 -8.94
C TRP A 306 4.86 29.75 -7.82
N LYS A 307 6.02 30.28 -7.43
CA LYS A 307 6.16 31.45 -6.59
C LYS A 307 6.66 32.61 -7.44
N ASP A 308 5.87 33.66 -7.57
CA ASP A 308 6.19 34.85 -8.39
C ASP A 308 6.64 34.47 -9.83
N GLY A 309 5.98 33.47 -10.41
CA GLY A 309 6.26 32.94 -11.76
C GLY A 309 7.40 31.93 -11.88
N ARG A 310 8.14 31.64 -10.80
CA ARG A 310 9.24 30.65 -10.79
C ARG A 310 8.77 29.32 -10.22
N PRO A 311 9.20 28.16 -10.78
CA PRO A 311 8.85 26.86 -10.22
C PRO A 311 9.27 26.75 -8.75
N TYR A 312 8.31 26.40 -7.89
CA TYR A 312 8.49 26.20 -6.46
C TYR A 312 8.34 24.72 -6.09
N TRP A 313 7.45 24.01 -6.79
CA TRP A 313 7.24 22.56 -6.65
C TRP A 313 6.66 21.99 -7.96
N ARG A 314 6.83 20.68 -8.17
CA ARG A 314 6.24 19.97 -9.31
C ARG A 314 5.92 18.51 -9.00
N THR A 315 4.96 17.95 -9.71
CA THR A 315 4.52 16.55 -9.56
C THR A 315 5.44 15.53 -10.22
N GLY A 316 6.26 15.93 -11.21
CA GLY A 316 6.84 14.97 -12.15
C GLY A 316 5.83 14.56 -13.24
N PRO A 317 6.28 13.91 -14.33
CA PRO A 317 5.46 13.64 -15.50
C PRO A 317 4.38 12.58 -15.23
N TRP A 318 3.24 12.74 -15.91
CA TRP A 318 2.13 11.79 -15.90
C TRP A 318 2.44 10.55 -16.75
N ASN A 319 2.28 9.35 -16.21
CA ASN A 319 2.50 8.10 -16.94
C ASN A 319 1.22 7.40 -17.44
N GLY A 320 0.06 8.06 -17.39
CA GLY A 320 -1.23 7.44 -17.71
C GLY A 320 -2.00 6.96 -16.48
N GLN A 321 -1.34 6.85 -15.32
CA GLN A 321 -1.97 6.40 -14.07
C GLN A 321 -1.66 7.32 -12.90
N ILE A 322 -0.42 7.79 -12.79
CA ILE A 322 0.05 8.64 -11.70
C ILE A 322 1.04 9.69 -12.22
N PHE A 323 1.23 10.75 -11.43
CA PHE A 323 2.42 11.59 -11.57
C PHE A 323 3.59 10.89 -10.87
N ILE A 324 4.61 10.51 -11.63
CA ILE A 324 5.68 9.61 -11.12
C ILE A 324 6.58 10.24 -10.05
N GLY A 325 6.53 11.57 -9.87
CA GLY A 325 7.25 12.27 -8.81
C GLY A 325 6.45 12.42 -7.52
N GLU A 326 5.16 12.10 -7.52
CA GLU A 326 4.25 12.16 -6.36
C GLU A 326 3.42 10.87 -6.25
N PRO A 327 4.06 9.72 -5.99
CA PRO A 327 3.39 8.42 -5.98
C PRO A 327 2.39 8.23 -4.83
N ASP A 328 2.34 9.14 -3.86
CA ASP A 328 1.34 9.11 -2.78
C ASP A 328 -0.02 9.67 -3.27
N TRP A 329 -0.03 10.48 -4.33
CA TRP A 329 -1.23 11.07 -4.92
C TRP A 329 -1.80 10.11 -5.97
N ASN A 330 -1.98 8.84 -5.58
CA ASN A 330 -2.44 7.78 -6.47
C ASN A 330 -3.87 8.02 -6.96
N ALA A 331 -4.13 7.69 -8.22
CA ALA A 331 -5.46 7.32 -8.68
C ALA A 331 -5.73 5.85 -8.29
N GLU A 332 -6.10 5.60 -7.03
CA GLU A 332 -6.85 4.38 -6.76
C GLU A 332 -8.17 4.47 -7.52
N TYR A 333 -8.59 3.36 -8.13
CA TYR A 333 -9.51 3.23 -9.27
C TYR A 333 -10.94 3.83 -9.12
N HIS A 334 -11.21 4.60 -8.07
CA HIS A 334 -12.44 5.37 -7.89
C HIS A 334 -12.25 6.80 -7.36
N ASN A 335 -11.02 7.19 -6.94
CA ASN A 335 -10.81 8.34 -6.07
C ASN A 335 -9.45 9.09 -6.31
N GLY A 336 -9.12 9.49 -7.54
CA GLY A 336 -7.91 10.30 -7.77
C GLY A 336 -7.94 11.21 -9.00
N PHE A 337 -6.82 11.90 -9.24
CA PHE A 337 -6.66 12.81 -10.38
C PHE A 337 -6.73 12.05 -11.70
N ASN A 338 -7.71 12.41 -12.52
CA ASN A 338 -7.83 11.97 -13.90
C ASN A 338 -7.27 13.05 -14.82
N LEU A 339 -6.36 12.67 -15.69
CA LEU A 339 -5.85 13.54 -16.74
C LEU A 339 -6.58 13.22 -18.05
N VAL A 340 -7.33 14.19 -18.56
CA VAL A 340 -8.17 14.05 -19.76
C VAL A 340 -7.61 14.92 -20.87
N ASP A 341 -7.48 14.35 -22.07
CA ASP A 341 -7.23 15.09 -23.31
C ASP A 341 -8.57 15.31 -24.02
N ASP A 342 -8.92 16.58 -24.24
CA ASP A 342 -10.17 16.95 -24.91
C ASP A 342 -10.17 16.69 -26.42
N LYS A 343 -9.05 16.20 -26.98
CA LYS A 343 -8.81 15.99 -28.42
C LYS A 343 -8.78 17.27 -29.26
N GLU A 344 -9.08 18.42 -28.68
CA GLU A 344 -9.01 19.75 -29.30
C GLU A 344 -7.66 20.44 -29.01
N GLY A 345 -6.85 19.83 -28.14
CA GLY A 345 -5.50 20.25 -27.79
C GLY A 345 -5.37 20.79 -26.37
N THR A 346 -6.42 20.73 -25.56
CA THR A 346 -6.37 21.04 -24.12
C THR A 346 -6.31 19.76 -23.32
N VAL A 347 -5.30 19.68 -22.46
CA VAL A 347 -5.22 18.64 -21.46
C VAL A 347 -5.58 19.24 -20.11
N TYR A 348 -6.42 18.54 -19.35
CA TYR A 348 -6.82 19.00 -18.04
C TYR A 348 -6.82 17.87 -17.02
N ALA A 349 -6.40 18.20 -15.80
CA ALA A 349 -6.58 17.34 -14.65
C ALA A 349 -7.90 17.68 -13.97
N THR A 350 -8.67 16.67 -13.60
CA THR A 350 -9.89 16.76 -12.79
C THR A 350 -9.85 15.66 -11.74
N PHE A 351 -10.63 15.78 -10.67
CA PHE A 351 -10.87 14.69 -9.74
C PHE A 351 -12.36 14.61 -9.44
N ASP A 352 -12.85 13.38 -9.36
CA ASP A 352 -14.20 13.07 -8.94
C ASP A 352 -14.15 11.78 -8.14
N TYR A 353 -15.05 11.62 -7.18
CA TYR A 353 -15.07 10.50 -6.26
C TYR A 353 -16.29 9.65 -6.56
N ALA A 354 -16.07 8.45 -7.11
CA ALA A 354 -17.11 7.67 -7.78
C ALA A 354 -18.23 7.22 -6.84
N ASN A 355 -17.97 7.06 -5.53
CA ASN A 355 -18.96 6.76 -4.49
C ASN A 355 -18.32 6.88 -3.07
N VAL A 356 -18.98 7.58 -2.14
CA VAL A 356 -18.75 7.54 -0.66
C VAL A 356 -17.45 8.17 -0.11
N LEU A 357 -16.97 9.30 -0.63
CA LEU A 357 -16.04 10.15 0.15
C LEU A 357 -16.73 11.43 0.64
N PRO A 358 -16.49 11.85 1.89
CA PRO A 358 -16.99 13.12 2.41
C PRO A 358 -16.37 14.30 1.64
N LEU A 359 -17.02 15.47 1.73
CA LEU A 359 -16.64 16.73 1.06
C LEU A 359 -15.11 16.88 0.99
N SER A 360 -14.55 17.00 -0.22
CA SER A 360 -13.10 17.03 -0.44
C SER A 360 -12.71 18.19 -1.35
N LYS A 361 -11.50 18.73 -1.15
CA LYS A 361 -10.96 19.86 -1.90
C LYS A 361 -9.44 19.93 -1.83
N PHE A 362 -8.84 20.62 -2.80
CA PHE A 362 -7.46 21.10 -2.69
C PHE A 362 -7.46 22.62 -2.50
N VAL A 363 -6.61 23.12 -1.62
CA VAL A 363 -6.45 24.57 -1.37
C VAL A 363 -4.98 24.95 -1.46
N LEU A 364 -4.67 25.95 -2.30
CA LEU A 364 -3.35 26.57 -2.34
C LEU A 364 -3.30 27.72 -1.34
N ASN A 365 -2.65 27.50 -0.19
CA ASN A 365 -2.60 28.50 0.86
C ASN A 365 -1.54 29.60 0.61
N SER A 366 -1.56 30.66 1.44
CA SER A 366 -0.64 31.80 1.35
C SER A 366 0.84 31.46 1.54
N GLN A 367 1.13 30.29 2.12
CA GLN A 367 2.48 29.78 2.36
C GLN A 367 3.03 28.98 1.17
N GLY A 368 2.21 28.75 0.14
CA GLY A 368 2.60 27.99 -1.05
C GLY A 368 2.43 26.49 -0.91
N ASN A 369 1.66 26.03 0.09
CA ASN A 369 1.32 24.63 0.24
C ASN A 369 -0.01 24.35 -0.47
N LEU A 370 -0.02 23.36 -1.33
CA LEU A 370 -1.22 22.75 -1.87
C LEU A 370 -1.67 21.65 -0.90
N VAL A 371 -2.78 21.90 -0.21
CA VAL A 371 -3.30 21.03 0.85
C VAL A 371 -4.55 20.33 0.33
N GLN A 372 -4.54 19.01 0.33
CA GLN A 372 -5.72 18.19 0.09
C GLN A 372 -6.39 17.86 1.42
N THR A 373 -7.67 18.17 1.52
CA THR A 373 -8.47 17.92 2.72
C THR A 373 -9.77 17.22 2.40
N TYR A 374 -10.21 16.32 3.28
CA TYR A 374 -11.59 15.83 3.32
C TYR A 374 -12.27 16.25 4.63
N TRP A 375 -13.59 16.35 4.62
CA TRP A 375 -14.38 16.68 5.79
C TRP A 375 -14.65 15.44 6.66
N ASP A 376 -14.26 15.45 7.93
CA ASP A 376 -14.52 14.35 8.86
C ASP A 376 -15.78 14.66 9.68
N ASP A 377 -16.93 14.09 9.29
CA ASP A 377 -18.21 14.30 9.96
C ASP A 377 -18.17 13.93 11.45
N SER A 378 -17.30 12.99 11.86
CA SER A 378 -17.20 12.58 13.27
C SER A 378 -16.49 13.62 14.15
N LYS A 379 -15.62 14.43 13.55
CA LYS A 379 -14.83 15.46 14.24
C LYS A 379 -15.28 16.88 13.90
N GLU A 380 -16.22 17.03 12.97
CA GLU A 380 -16.66 18.30 12.42
C GLU A 380 -15.50 19.20 11.98
N ASP A 381 -14.50 18.62 11.30
CA ASP A 381 -13.25 19.30 10.97
C ASP A 381 -12.64 18.78 9.66
N TRP A 382 -11.83 19.62 9.01
CA TRP A 382 -11.09 19.26 7.80
C TRP A 382 -9.85 18.43 8.14
N LYS A 383 -9.77 17.21 7.61
CA LYS A 383 -8.59 16.35 7.73
C LYS A 383 -7.70 16.43 6.51
N VAL A 384 -6.43 16.72 6.76
CA VAL A 384 -5.38 16.78 5.74
C VAL A 384 -4.99 15.35 5.35
N VAL A 385 -5.09 15.04 4.06
CA VAL A 385 -4.67 13.75 3.49
C VAL A 385 -3.48 13.89 2.54
N GLY A 386 -3.30 15.08 1.97
CA GLY A 386 -2.21 15.37 1.04
C GLY A 386 -1.64 16.76 1.31
N LEU A 387 -0.32 16.86 1.19
CA LEU A 387 0.42 18.11 1.33
C LEU A 387 1.51 18.14 0.27
N ALA A 388 1.67 19.29 -0.39
CA ALA A 388 2.75 19.56 -1.33
C ALA A 388 3.23 21.02 -1.19
N PRO A 389 4.53 21.28 -1.00
CA PRO A 389 5.63 20.33 -0.75
C PRO A 389 5.48 19.57 0.59
N LYS A 390 5.95 18.31 0.68
CA LYS A 390 5.89 17.52 1.93
C LYS A 390 7.03 17.84 2.89
N ASP A 391 8.21 18.07 2.33
CA ASP A 391 9.44 18.37 3.06
C ASP A 391 10.38 19.22 2.18
N GLU A 392 11.56 19.59 2.72
CA GLU A 392 12.54 20.43 2.02
C GLU A 392 13.07 19.81 0.71
N CYS A 393 13.06 18.48 0.57
CA CYS A 393 13.48 17.80 -0.65
C CYS A 393 12.46 17.89 -1.79
N ASP A 394 11.21 18.27 -1.51
CA ASP A 394 10.17 18.49 -2.53
C ASP A 394 10.20 19.89 -3.11
N VAL A 395 10.82 20.85 -2.40
CA VAL A 395 11.02 22.20 -2.92
C VAL A 395 11.93 22.12 -4.15
N TYR A 396 11.48 22.76 -5.22
CA TYR A 396 12.10 22.64 -6.53
C TYR A 396 13.58 23.04 -6.50
N GLY A 397 14.46 22.10 -6.83
CA GLY A 397 15.89 22.38 -7.01
C GLY A 397 16.70 22.59 -5.74
N THR A 398 16.23 22.13 -4.57
CA THR A 398 16.93 22.25 -3.27
C THR A 398 18.42 21.87 -3.32
N CYS A 399 18.79 20.80 -4.03
CA CYS A 399 20.19 20.34 -4.13
C CYS A 399 20.97 20.87 -5.34
N GLY A 400 20.39 21.81 -6.11
CA GLY A 400 21.01 22.36 -7.32
C GLY A 400 21.19 21.32 -8.44
N ALA A 401 21.97 21.70 -9.47
CA ALA A 401 22.25 20.85 -10.61
C ALA A 401 23.11 19.63 -10.24
N PHE A 402 22.75 18.43 -10.70
CA PHE A 402 23.44 17.16 -10.44
C PHE A 402 23.63 16.80 -8.96
N GLY A 403 22.91 17.49 -8.05
CA GLY A 403 22.71 17.09 -6.67
C GLY A 403 21.45 16.23 -6.53
N SER A 404 21.46 15.29 -5.59
CA SER A 404 20.31 14.44 -5.25
C SER A 404 19.91 14.68 -3.81
N CYS A 405 18.60 14.88 -3.58
CA CYS A 405 18.02 15.02 -2.25
C CYS A 405 17.56 13.66 -1.69
N ASP A 406 17.86 13.40 -0.42
CA ASP A 406 17.39 12.24 0.35
C ASP A 406 17.01 12.73 1.75
N SER A 407 15.71 12.85 2.02
CA SER A 407 15.20 13.38 3.30
C SER A 407 15.53 12.50 4.51
N GLN A 408 16.00 11.27 4.27
CA GLN A 408 16.43 10.33 5.31
C GLN A 408 17.94 10.45 5.65
N ARG A 409 18.65 11.40 5.04
CA ARG A 409 20.10 11.60 5.25
C ARG A 409 20.41 12.99 5.80
N THR A 410 21.53 13.06 6.51
CA THR A 410 22.12 14.31 6.99
C THR A 410 23.58 14.38 6.49
N PRO A 411 23.93 15.31 5.59
CA PRO A 411 23.07 16.32 4.95
C PRO A 411 22.07 15.71 3.95
N ILE A 412 20.93 16.40 3.72
CA ILE A 412 19.87 15.95 2.80
C ILE A 412 20.35 15.93 1.34
N CYS A 413 21.31 16.78 0.97
CA CYS A 413 21.85 16.88 -0.37
C CYS A 413 23.20 16.17 -0.50
N SER A 414 23.34 15.42 -1.59
CA SER A 414 24.60 14.77 -1.98
C SER A 414 24.85 14.89 -3.48
N CYS A 415 26.10 15.12 -3.88
CA CYS A 415 26.46 15.04 -5.29
C CYS A 415 26.34 13.60 -5.81
N ILE A 416 25.79 13.46 -7.01
CA ILE A 416 25.70 12.17 -7.69
C ILE A 416 27.11 11.59 -7.86
N ARG A 417 27.25 10.26 -7.74
CA ARG A 417 28.56 9.63 -7.92
C ARG A 417 29.17 9.97 -9.28
N GLY A 418 30.43 10.40 -9.29
CA GLY A 418 31.12 10.94 -10.48
C GLY A 418 31.05 12.47 -10.60
N PHE A 419 30.40 13.13 -9.64
CA PHE A 419 30.31 14.58 -9.51
C PHE A 419 30.88 15.05 -8.17
N GLU A 420 31.20 16.34 -8.09
CA GLU A 420 31.68 17.02 -6.89
C GLU A 420 31.06 18.41 -6.77
N PRO A 421 30.98 19.00 -5.56
CA PRO A 421 30.40 20.32 -5.37
C PRO A 421 31.09 21.36 -6.24
N LYS A 422 30.32 22.23 -6.89
CA LYS A 422 30.88 23.31 -7.70
C LYS A 422 31.66 24.32 -6.85
N ILE A 423 31.14 24.61 -5.66
CA ILE A 423 31.74 25.49 -4.65
C ILE A 423 31.69 24.74 -3.32
N ILE A 424 32.84 24.32 -2.81
CA ILE A 424 32.92 23.43 -1.64
C ILE A 424 32.57 24.17 -0.34
N GLU A 425 32.90 25.46 -0.24
CA GLU A 425 32.62 26.29 0.94
C GLU A 425 31.12 26.49 1.14
N GLU A 426 30.36 26.73 0.06
CA GLU A 426 28.90 26.83 0.10
C GLU A 426 28.28 25.50 0.52
N TRP A 427 28.73 24.40 -0.10
CA TRP A 427 28.22 23.06 0.15
C TRP A 427 28.38 22.64 1.61
N ASN A 428 29.54 22.92 2.20
CA ASN A 428 29.84 22.61 3.60
C ASN A 428 29.05 23.48 4.59
N ARG A 429 28.56 24.64 4.16
CA ARG A 429 27.68 25.53 4.95
C ARG A 429 26.19 25.19 4.81
N GLY A 430 25.85 24.15 4.04
CA GLY A 430 24.46 23.78 3.76
C GLY A 430 23.81 24.61 2.65
N ASN A 431 24.58 25.37 1.87
CA ASN A 431 24.09 26.04 0.67
C ASN A 431 24.42 25.19 -0.57
N TRP A 432 23.41 24.54 -1.15
CA TRP A 432 23.57 23.63 -2.29
C TRP A 432 23.15 24.24 -3.63
N THR A 433 22.82 25.54 -3.69
CA THR A 433 22.28 26.21 -4.90
C THR A 433 23.20 26.09 -6.11
N SER A 434 24.52 26.12 -5.89
CA SER A 434 25.53 26.00 -6.95
C SER A 434 25.62 24.60 -7.55
N GLY A 435 25.05 23.58 -6.89
CA GLY A 435 25.01 22.20 -7.35
C GLY A 435 26.40 21.56 -7.45
N CYS A 436 26.48 20.57 -8.35
CA CYS A 436 27.64 19.73 -8.57
C CYS A 436 28.12 19.77 -10.02
N ILE A 437 29.41 19.54 -10.23
CA ILE A 437 30.07 19.43 -11.53
C ILE A 437 30.69 18.05 -11.71
N ARG A 438 30.85 17.63 -12.97
CA ARG A 438 31.45 16.32 -13.30
C ARG A 438 32.93 16.32 -12.94
N ARG A 439 33.41 15.22 -12.34
CA ARG A 439 34.84 15.02 -12.04
C ARG A 439 35.68 14.69 -13.27
N ALA A 440 35.08 13.99 -14.24
CA ALA A 440 35.75 13.53 -15.45
C ALA A 440 34.94 13.87 -16.71
N PRO A 441 35.61 14.30 -17.80
CA PRO A 441 34.95 14.62 -19.06
C PRO A 441 34.44 13.37 -19.78
N LEU A 442 33.32 13.50 -20.48
CA LEU A 442 32.72 12.44 -21.29
C LEU A 442 33.58 12.10 -22.52
N GLN A 443 33.36 10.96 -23.15
CA GLN A 443 34.10 10.52 -24.34
C GLN A 443 34.11 11.58 -25.45
N CYS A 444 32.96 12.16 -25.76
CA CYS A 444 32.80 13.15 -26.83
C CYS A 444 33.63 14.42 -26.59
N GLN A 445 33.89 14.76 -25.32
CA GLN A 445 34.74 15.88 -24.93
C GLN A 445 36.24 15.51 -24.98
N ARG A 446 36.57 14.22 -24.81
CA ARG A 446 37.95 13.70 -24.87
C ARG A 446 38.46 13.58 -26.31
N VAL A 447 37.62 13.12 -27.23
CA VAL A 447 37.99 12.89 -28.65
C VAL A 447 38.42 14.19 -29.35
N ASN A 448 37.87 15.34 -28.94
CA ASN A 448 38.26 16.64 -29.49
C ASN A 448 39.65 17.12 -29.02
N ASN A 449 40.22 16.55 -27.95
CA ASN A 449 41.48 17.02 -27.35
C ASN A 449 42.63 16.01 -27.45
N SER A 450 42.37 14.75 -27.79
CA SER A 450 43.41 13.72 -27.91
C SER A 450 42.94 12.67 -28.91
N GLY A 451 43.65 12.53 -30.03
CA GLY A 451 43.36 11.60 -31.12
C GLY A 451 43.47 10.10 -30.78
N GLU A 452 43.16 9.69 -29.56
CA GLU A 452 42.98 8.29 -29.17
C GLU A 452 41.49 7.92 -29.22
N GLU A 453 41.17 6.71 -29.69
CA GLU A 453 39.85 6.10 -29.55
C GLU A 453 39.48 5.95 -28.05
N GLY A 454 38.91 7.01 -27.48
CA GLY A 454 38.50 7.03 -26.09
C GLY A 454 37.45 5.95 -25.83
N ARG A 455 37.67 5.10 -24.83
CA ARG A 455 36.70 4.06 -24.43
C ARG A 455 35.32 4.68 -24.14
N ALA A 456 34.28 3.98 -24.58
CA ALA A 456 32.89 4.42 -24.49
C ALA A 456 32.44 4.76 -23.06
N ASP A 457 31.61 5.79 -22.94
CA ASP A 457 31.00 6.19 -21.66
C ASP A 457 30.07 5.08 -21.12
N GLY A 458 29.83 5.13 -19.81
CA GLY A 458 28.92 4.22 -19.12
C GLY A 458 27.76 4.96 -18.45
N PHE A 459 26.86 4.21 -17.81
CA PHE A 459 25.75 4.79 -17.05
C PHE A 459 25.72 4.30 -15.62
N LEU A 460 25.50 5.23 -14.69
CA LEU A 460 25.18 4.96 -13.30
C LEU A 460 23.66 4.88 -13.15
N LYS A 461 23.17 3.73 -12.67
CA LYS A 461 21.77 3.55 -12.34
C LYS A 461 21.47 4.08 -10.93
N LEU A 462 20.60 5.07 -10.82
CA LEU A 462 19.96 5.48 -9.57
C LEU A 462 18.53 4.94 -9.56
N LYS A 463 18.11 4.39 -8.41
CA LYS A 463 16.79 3.77 -8.25
C LYS A 463 15.85 4.65 -7.45
N MET A 464 14.56 4.54 -7.76
CA MET A 464 13.48 5.21 -7.01
C MET A 464 13.70 6.73 -6.94
N ILE A 465 13.88 7.37 -8.09
CA ILE A 465 14.16 8.79 -8.21
C ILE A 465 12.96 9.52 -8.80
N LYS A 466 12.60 10.67 -8.22
CA LYS A 466 11.80 11.72 -8.88
C LYS A 466 12.65 12.26 -10.03
N VAL A 467 12.24 11.93 -11.26
CA VAL A 467 13.04 12.25 -12.45
C VAL A 467 13.17 13.76 -12.65
N PRO A 468 14.29 14.26 -13.20
CA PRO A 468 14.53 15.70 -13.41
C PRO A 468 13.50 16.37 -14.33
N TYR A 469 13.38 17.68 -14.22
CA TYR A 469 12.58 18.48 -15.15
C TYR A 469 13.19 18.52 -16.57
N PHE A 470 12.40 18.91 -17.58
CA PHE A 470 12.79 19.01 -18.99
C PHE A 470 13.29 17.70 -19.61
N MET A 471 12.48 16.65 -19.52
CA MET A 471 12.72 15.40 -20.25
C MET A 471 12.32 15.53 -21.73
N GLU A 472 13.07 14.93 -22.62
CA GLU A 472 12.72 14.70 -24.02
C GLU A 472 12.16 13.27 -24.16
N ARG A 473 10.98 13.14 -24.77
CA ARG A 473 10.29 11.87 -24.95
C ARG A 473 10.67 11.23 -26.29
N SER A 474 10.96 9.94 -26.28
CA SER A 474 11.04 9.12 -27.48
C SER A 474 10.39 7.75 -27.27
N TYR A 475 10.18 7.02 -28.36
CA TYR A 475 9.68 5.65 -28.32
C TYR A 475 10.83 4.67 -28.44
N GLY A 476 10.82 3.60 -27.64
CA GLY A 476 11.82 2.54 -27.72
C GLY A 476 11.93 1.75 -26.42
N SER A 477 12.57 0.58 -26.50
CA SER A 477 12.90 -0.22 -25.32
C SER A 477 13.97 0.48 -24.47
N ILE A 478 14.13 0.03 -23.23
CA ILE A 478 15.19 0.52 -22.33
C ILE A 478 16.60 0.42 -22.93
N ASP A 479 16.89 -0.63 -23.71
CA ASP A 479 18.17 -0.76 -24.41
C ASP A 479 18.25 0.18 -25.64
N GLY A 480 17.11 0.42 -26.30
CA GLY A 480 16.96 1.46 -27.30
C GLY A 480 17.30 2.85 -26.75
N CYS A 481 16.72 3.23 -25.61
CA CYS A 481 17.04 4.47 -24.88
C CYS A 481 18.53 4.62 -24.61
N ARG A 482 19.15 3.54 -24.11
CA ARG A 482 20.58 3.51 -23.81
C ARG A 482 21.42 3.78 -25.05
N LYS A 483 21.12 3.10 -26.17
CA LYS A 483 21.83 3.27 -27.44
C LYS A 483 21.64 4.67 -28.01
N GLN A 484 20.42 5.21 -27.97
CA GLN A 484 20.11 6.57 -28.41
C GLN A 484 20.89 7.61 -27.61
N CYS A 485 20.89 7.49 -26.27
CA CYS A 485 21.63 8.40 -25.41
C CYS A 485 23.15 8.31 -25.59
N LEU A 486 23.71 7.11 -25.86
CA LEU A 486 25.15 6.99 -26.16
C LEU A 486 25.54 7.67 -27.48
N LYS A 487 24.68 7.53 -28.50
CA LYS A 487 24.90 8.12 -29.82
C LYS A 487 24.77 9.65 -29.81
N ASN A 488 23.90 10.19 -28.96
CA ASN A 488 23.75 11.64 -28.79
C ASN A 488 24.82 12.17 -27.81
N ASN A 489 25.70 13.06 -28.28
CA ASN A 489 26.78 13.62 -27.46
C ASN A 489 26.28 14.53 -26.33
N ASP A 490 25.10 15.12 -26.50
CA ASP A 490 24.50 16.04 -25.52
C ASP A 490 23.71 15.29 -24.43
N CYS A 491 23.37 14.02 -24.65
CA CYS A 491 22.60 13.25 -23.68
C CYS A 491 23.41 12.99 -22.41
N VAL A 492 22.89 13.46 -21.27
CA VAL A 492 23.49 13.33 -19.94
C VAL A 492 22.84 12.25 -19.08
N ALA A 493 21.58 11.88 -19.35
CA ALA A 493 20.87 10.80 -18.66
C ALA A 493 19.69 10.28 -19.49
N TYR A 494 19.25 9.06 -19.18
CA TYR A 494 17.99 8.52 -19.67
C TYR A 494 17.25 7.74 -18.59
N ALA A 495 15.95 7.56 -18.78
CA ALA A 495 15.07 6.73 -17.98
C ALA A 495 14.05 6.06 -18.91
N HIS A 496 13.37 5.03 -18.41
CA HIS A 496 12.30 4.38 -19.15
C HIS A 496 11.16 4.09 -18.19
N ASP A 497 9.97 4.52 -18.56
CA ASP A 497 8.72 4.21 -17.88
C ASP A 497 7.77 3.52 -18.87
N VAL A 498 6.93 2.60 -18.41
CA VAL A 498 6.07 1.83 -19.32
C VAL A 498 4.98 2.69 -19.96
N GLY A 499 4.44 3.67 -19.24
CA GLY A 499 3.38 4.55 -19.73
C GLY A 499 3.90 5.78 -20.48
N ILE A 500 5.09 6.28 -20.12
CA ILE A 500 5.71 7.41 -20.83
C ILE A 500 6.56 6.92 -22.01
N GLY A 501 7.29 5.82 -21.86
CA GLY A 501 8.29 5.34 -22.80
C GLY A 501 9.69 5.85 -22.43
N CYS A 502 10.48 6.17 -23.45
CA CYS A 502 11.85 6.62 -23.27
C CYS A 502 11.90 8.09 -22.86
N MET A 503 12.63 8.40 -21.79
CA MET A 503 12.91 9.75 -21.35
C MET A 503 14.41 10.01 -21.42
N SER A 504 14.83 11.10 -22.03
CA SER A 504 16.23 11.50 -22.10
C SER A 504 16.41 12.96 -21.70
N TRP A 505 17.59 13.30 -21.19
CA TRP A 505 17.93 14.65 -20.78
C TRP A 505 19.24 15.07 -21.43
N SER A 506 19.24 16.27 -22.00
CA SER A 506 20.42 16.89 -22.63
C SER A 506 20.94 18.11 -21.84
N ARG A 507 20.25 18.48 -20.76
CA ARG A 507 20.55 19.64 -19.91
C ARG A 507 20.96 19.22 -18.51
N ASN A 508 21.38 20.19 -17.70
CA ASN A 508 21.66 19.96 -16.28
C ASN A 508 20.47 19.28 -15.59
N LEU A 509 20.74 18.19 -14.88
CA LEU A 509 19.72 17.46 -14.15
C LEU A 509 19.42 18.24 -12.87
N ILE A 510 18.23 18.80 -12.76
CA ILE A 510 17.79 19.59 -11.60
C ILE A 510 16.56 18.91 -11.01
N ASP A 511 16.41 19.03 -9.69
CA ASP A 511 15.26 18.51 -8.94
C ASP A 511 15.20 16.97 -8.89
N LEU A 512 16.37 16.35 -8.65
CA LEU A 512 16.45 14.92 -8.35
C LEU A 512 16.20 14.70 -6.85
N ARG A 513 15.22 13.86 -6.57
CA ARG A 513 14.91 13.42 -5.21
C ARG A 513 14.83 11.90 -5.17
N LYS A 514 15.33 11.30 -4.10
CA LYS A 514 15.10 9.90 -3.79
C LYS A 514 13.76 9.74 -3.10
N LEU A 515 12.94 8.85 -3.64
CA LEU A 515 11.63 8.49 -3.13
C LEU A 515 11.75 7.21 -2.31
N SER A 516 10.98 7.13 -1.22
CA SER A 516 10.89 5.93 -0.37
C SER A 516 10.00 4.85 -0.98
N ILE A 517 9.03 5.24 -1.80
CA ILE A 517 7.99 4.39 -2.41
C ILE A 517 7.88 4.77 -3.89
N ARG A 518 7.77 3.77 -4.79
CA ARG A 518 7.36 3.91 -6.21
C ARG A 518 8.00 5.09 -7.00
N GLY A 519 9.33 5.19 -7.02
CA GLY A 519 10.05 6.11 -7.93
C GLY A 519 10.59 5.44 -9.20
N SER A 520 11.04 6.23 -10.17
CA SER A 520 11.60 5.70 -11.43
C SER A 520 13.12 5.49 -11.37
N ASP A 521 13.60 4.50 -12.14
CA ASP A 521 15.03 4.28 -12.31
C ASP A 521 15.59 5.24 -13.38
N ILE A 522 16.63 6.00 -13.04
CA ILE A 522 17.34 6.90 -13.96
C ILE A 522 18.80 6.46 -14.14
N TYR A 523 19.29 6.59 -15.37
CA TYR A 523 20.62 6.16 -15.81
C TYR A 523 21.42 7.39 -16.22
N ILE A 524 22.39 7.77 -15.40
CA ILE A 524 23.19 9.00 -15.58
C ILE A 524 24.50 8.66 -16.28
N ARG A 525 24.78 9.33 -17.39
CA ARG A 525 25.99 9.11 -18.19
C ARG A 525 27.22 9.53 -17.40
N LEU A 526 28.25 8.70 -17.35
CA LEU A 526 29.54 8.96 -16.69
C LEU A 526 30.70 8.52 -17.59
N ALA A 527 31.85 9.17 -17.43
CA ALA A 527 33.06 8.82 -18.15
C ALA A 527 33.53 7.40 -17.81
N TYR A 528 34.18 6.71 -18.77
CA TYR A 528 34.72 5.36 -18.57
C TYR A 528 35.66 5.25 -17.35
N SER A 529 36.45 6.29 -17.07
CA SER A 529 37.40 6.36 -15.95
C SER A 529 36.73 6.18 -14.58
N GLU A 530 35.48 6.63 -14.43
CA GLU A 530 34.70 6.49 -13.19
C GLU A 530 34.40 5.01 -12.85
N PHE A 531 34.43 4.12 -13.84
CA PHE A 531 34.23 2.68 -13.66
C PHE A 531 35.55 1.89 -13.58
N ALA A 532 36.67 2.50 -13.97
CA ALA A 532 37.96 1.82 -14.04
C ALA A 532 38.51 1.43 -12.65
N LYS A 533 38.28 2.27 -11.62
CA LYS A 533 38.72 1.98 -10.23
C LYS A 533 38.01 0.74 -9.65
N GLU A 534 36.70 0.61 -9.82
CA GLU A 534 35.96 -0.57 -9.38
C GLU A 534 36.40 -1.84 -10.11
N ARG A 535 36.66 -1.73 -11.41
CA ARG A 535 37.11 -2.88 -12.20
C ARG A 535 38.50 -3.33 -11.76
N ARG A 536 39.42 -2.40 -11.47
CA ARG A 536 40.73 -2.72 -10.87
C ARG A 536 40.58 -3.38 -9.52
N LEU A 537 39.72 -2.88 -8.63
CA LEU A 537 39.47 -3.51 -7.32
C LEU A 537 38.87 -4.92 -7.46
N LYS A 538 37.88 -5.11 -8.34
CA LYS A 538 37.30 -6.43 -8.63
C LYS A 538 38.33 -7.39 -9.23
N VAL A 539 39.24 -6.90 -10.08
CA VAL A 539 40.35 -7.68 -10.63
C VAL A 539 41.37 -8.03 -9.55
N ILE A 540 41.74 -7.08 -8.68
CA ILE A 540 42.63 -7.32 -7.53
C ILE A 540 42.02 -8.35 -6.59
N ILE A 541 40.72 -8.26 -6.27
CA ILE A 541 40.02 -9.25 -5.45
C ILE A 541 40.05 -10.63 -6.11
N ARG A 542 39.77 -10.73 -7.43
CA ARG A 542 39.88 -12.01 -8.16
C ARG A 542 41.30 -12.57 -8.13
N ILE A 543 42.32 -11.75 -8.39
CA ILE A 543 43.72 -12.17 -8.34
C ILE A 543 44.11 -12.59 -6.93
N SER A 544 43.68 -11.86 -5.90
CA SER A 544 43.94 -12.18 -4.49
C SER A 544 43.26 -13.49 -4.07
N MET A 545 42.05 -13.76 -4.56
CA MET A 545 41.37 -15.05 -4.36
C MET A 545 42.10 -16.18 -5.06
N ILE A 546 42.64 -15.95 -6.28
CA ILE A 546 43.42 -16.95 -7.01
C ILE A 546 44.76 -17.23 -6.28
N ILE A 547 45.48 -16.20 -5.86
CA ILE A 547 46.72 -16.35 -5.08
C ILE A 547 46.44 -17.03 -3.74
N GLY A 548 45.36 -16.64 -3.06
CA GLY A 548 44.91 -17.30 -1.84
C GLY A 548 44.57 -18.77 -2.06
N ALA A 549 43.89 -19.11 -3.16
CA ALA A 549 43.59 -20.49 -3.52
C ALA A 549 44.87 -21.29 -3.85
N ILE A 550 45.84 -20.71 -4.55
CA ILE A 550 47.14 -21.36 -4.84
C ILE A 550 47.93 -21.56 -3.54
N ALA A 551 47.95 -20.58 -2.64
CA ALA A 551 48.57 -20.69 -1.32
C ALA A 551 47.89 -21.80 -0.49
N ILE A 552 46.56 -21.85 -0.46
CA ILE A 552 45.79 -22.91 0.21
C ILE A 552 46.07 -24.27 -0.43
N LEU A 553 46.13 -24.38 -1.76
CA LEU A 553 46.45 -25.63 -2.45
C LEU A 553 47.89 -26.08 -2.20
N SER A 554 48.85 -25.15 -2.13
CA SER A 554 50.25 -25.45 -1.84
C SER A 554 50.45 -25.87 -0.37
N THR A 555 49.83 -25.17 0.58
CA THR A 555 49.81 -25.59 1.99
C THR A 555 49.07 -26.90 2.18
N ALA A 556 47.95 -27.12 1.49
CA ALA A 556 47.24 -28.39 1.47
C ALA A 556 48.08 -29.51 0.82
N TYR A 557 48.91 -29.22 -0.19
CA TYR A 557 49.85 -30.17 -0.79
C TYR A 557 51.00 -30.54 0.16
N TYR A 558 51.59 -29.56 0.85
CA TYR A 558 52.60 -29.82 1.89
C TYR A 558 52.00 -30.56 3.09
N PHE A 559 50.79 -30.20 3.52
CA PHE A 559 50.04 -30.90 4.55
C PHE A 559 49.59 -32.27 4.06
N TRP A 560 49.29 -32.46 2.77
CA TRP A 560 48.97 -33.75 2.16
C TRP A 560 50.21 -34.64 2.05
N ARG A 561 51.40 -34.10 1.78
CA ARG A 561 52.67 -34.86 1.85
C ARG A 561 53.05 -35.21 3.29
N TRP A 562 52.85 -34.30 4.23
CA TRP A 562 53.11 -34.55 5.66
C TRP A 562 52.11 -35.55 6.24
N THR A 563 50.83 -35.42 5.88
CA THR A 563 49.80 -36.41 6.23
C THR A 563 49.92 -37.70 5.43
N ALA A 564 50.43 -37.72 4.19
CA ALA A 564 50.73 -38.95 3.45
C ALA A 564 51.81 -39.79 4.17
N LYS A 565 52.77 -39.12 4.81
CA LYS A 565 53.78 -39.76 5.68
C LYS A 565 53.21 -40.24 7.03
N ILE A 566 52.04 -39.74 7.43
CA ILE A 566 51.26 -40.17 8.63
C ILE A 566 50.08 -41.10 8.23
N ARG A 567 49.78 -41.23 6.93
CA ARG A 567 48.62 -41.94 6.34
C ARG A 567 48.93 -43.37 5.91
N GLU A 568 50.00 -43.98 6.42
CA GLU A 568 49.99 -45.45 6.58
C GLU A 568 49.17 -45.87 7.82
N PHE A 569 48.76 -44.95 8.70
CA PHE A 569 48.03 -45.29 9.94
C PHE A 569 46.63 -44.66 10.11
N ALA A 570 46.11 -43.87 9.15
CA ALA A 570 44.87 -43.11 9.39
C ALA A 570 44.01 -42.87 8.13
N SER A 571 43.75 -43.92 7.35
CA SER A 571 42.89 -43.86 6.15
C SER A 571 41.37 -43.95 6.46
N GLU A 572 40.95 -44.43 7.63
CA GLU A 572 39.52 -44.73 7.88
C GLU A 572 38.69 -43.64 8.58
N ARG A 573 39.27 -42.53 9.05
CA ARG A 573 38.56 -41.63 9.99
C ARG A 573 37.88 -40.37 9.41
N LYS A 574 38.09 -40.01 8.14
CA LYS A 574 37.67 -38.67 7.65
C LYS A 574 36.32 -38.61 6.90
N ASN A 575 35.80 -39.73 6.39
CA ASN A 575 34.41 -39.78 5.91
C ASN A 575 33.41 -39.97 7.07
N LYS A 576 33.83 -40.64 8.15
CA LYS A 576 33.04 -40.88 9.37
C LYS A 576 32.59 -39.60 10.10
N SER A 577 33.33 -38.49 9.99
CA SER A 577 33.10 -37.26 10.77
C SER A 577 31.93 -36.39 10.28
N ARG A 578 31.54 -36.47 9.00
CA ARG A 578 30.38 -35.72 8.48
C ARG A 578 29.08 -36.52 8.54
N GLU A 579 29.16 -37.86 8.43
CA GLU A 579 28.05 -38.77 8.75
C GLU A 579 27.72 -38.79 10.23
N SER A 580 28.75 -38.80 11.11
CA SER A 580 28.58 -38.73 12.56
C SER A 580 27.83 -37.48 13.03
N LEU A 581 27.98 -36.34 12.34
CA LEU A 581 27.33 -35.09 12.74
C LEU A 581 25.84 -35.04 12.37
N LEU A 582 25.42 -35.82 11.36
CA LEU A 582 24.02 -36.01 11.02
C LEU A 582 23.36 -37.05 11.93
N PHE A 583 24.08 -38.13 12.25
CA PHE A 583 23.64 -39.14 13.23
C PHE A 583 23.54 -38.54 14.63
N ASP A 584 24.51 -37.74 15.07
CA ASP A 584 24.46 -37.01 16.35
C ASP A 584 23.25 -36.04 16.38
N TYR A 585 22.91 -35.38 15.26
CA TYR A 585 21.75 -34.47 15.19
C TYR A 585 20.40 -35.22 15.16
N LEU A 586 20.35 -36.41 14.56
CA LEU A 586 19.16 -37.28 14.57
C LEU A 586 18.96 -37.93 15.95
N ASP A 587 20.06 -38.21 16.67
CA ASP A 587 20.06 -38.67 18.07
C ASP A 587 19.59 -37.55 19.03
N ASP A 588 20.07 -36.30 18.84
CA ASP A 588 19.73 -35.15 19.69
C ASP A 588 18.23 -34.74 19.57
N VAL A 589 17.59 -35.07 18.44
CA VAL A 589 16.15 -34.80 18.19
C VAL A 589 15.25 -35.98 18.63
N LYS A 590 15.79 -37.07 19.18
CA LYS A 590 15.05 -38.31 19.55
C LYS A 590 14.22 -38.87 18.40
N LEU A 591 14.78 -38.87 17.19
CA LEU A 591 14.11 -39.29 15.96
C LEU A 591 14.25 -40.82 15.76
N HIS A 592 14.18 -41.60 16.86
CA HIS A 592 14.52 -43.03 16.90
C HIS A 592 13.64 -43.93 16.01
N ASP A 593 12.52 -43.42 15.50
CA ASP A 593 11.52 -44.20 14.76
C ASP A 593 11.52 -43.95 13.24
N LEU A 594 12.41 -43.12 12.68
CA LEU A 594 12.46 -42.88 11.22
C LEU A 594 13.49 -43.81 10.54
N PRO A 595 13.07 -44.77 9.70
CA PRO A 595 13.96 -45.65 8.95
C PRO A 595 14.95 -44.90 8.06
N ILE A 596 16.22 -45.31 8.10
CA ILE A 596 17.25 -44.88 7.16
C ILE A 596 17.45 -46.01 6.14
N PHE A 597 17.10 -45.75 4.89
CA PHE A 597 17.28 -46.70 3.79
C PHE A 597 18.71 -46.61 3.25
N SER A 598 19.22 -47.71 2.69
CA SER A 598 20.46 -47.73 1.91
C SER A 598 20.22 -47.32 0.46
N LEU A 599 21.27 -46.86 -0.23
CA LEU A 599 21.18 -46.51 -1.66
C LEU A 599 20.77 -47.73 -2.51
N GLU A 600 21.26 -48.91 -2.16
CA GLU A 600 20.97 -50.16 -2.87
C GLU A 600 19.49 -50.53 -2.78
N GLU A 601 18.88 -50.42 -1.60
CA GLU A 601 17.45 -50.66 -1.40
C GLU A 601 16.61 -49.68 -2.22
N VAL A 602 16.92 -48.39 -2.18
CA VAL A 602 16.16 -47.35 -2.91
C VAL A 602 16.37 -47.49 -4.43
N ALA A 603 17.60 -47.77 -4.88
CA ALA A 603 17.90 -47.98 -6.28
C ALA A 603 17.20 -49.23 -6.82
N THR A 604 17.23 -50.34 -6.09
CA THR A 604 16.52 -51.57 -6.46
C THR A 604 15.01 -51.33 -6.53
N ALA A 605 14.44 -50.68 -5.51
CA ALA A 605 13.01 -50.38 -5.47
C ALA A 605 12.54 -49.50 -6.63
N THR A 606 13.39 -48.59 -7.13
CA THR A 606 13.07 -47.66 -8.22
C THR A 606 13.58 -48.09 -9.59
N ASN A 607 14.14 -49.31 -9.71
CA ASN A 607 14.84 -49.80 -10.89
C ASN A 607 15.94 -48.84 -11.38
N ASN A 608 16.89 -48.52 -10.49
CA ASN A 608 17.96 -47.55 -10.71
C ASN A 608 17.45 -46.16 -11.14
N PHE A 609 16.38 -45.68 -10.51
CA PHE A 609 15.76 -44.39 -10.83
C PHE A 609 15.36 -44.28 -12.32
N HIS A 610 14.87 -45.39 -12.89
CA HIS A 610 14.49 -45.44 -14.31
C HIS A 610 13.46 -44.37 -14.65
N VAL A 611 13.59 -43.75 -15.82
CA VAL A 611 12.70 -42.66 -16.27
C VAL A 611 11.23 -43.09 -16.31
N ALA A 612 10.95 -44.35 -16.64
CA ALA A 612 9.59 -44.91 -16.63
C ALA A 612 8.92 -44.90 -15.24
N ASN A 613 9.71 -44.86 -14.17
CA ASN A 613 9.20 -44.80 -12.80
C ASN A 613 9.08 -43.35 -12.29
N MET A 614 9.41 -42.34 -13.10
CA MET A 614 9.32 -40.94 -12.68
C MET A 614 7.86 -40.49 -12.59
N LEU A 615 7.44 -40.08 -11.39
CA LEU A 615 6.11 -39.56 -11.10
C LEU A 615 5.98 -38.07 -11.48
N GLY A 616 7.07 -37.33 -11.36
CA GLY A 616 7.13 -35.91 -11.68
C GLY A 616 8.48 -35.28 -11.34
N ARG A 617 8.68 -34.04 -11.77
CA ARG A 617 9.88 -33.25 -11.48
C ARG A 617 9.51 -31.82 -11.10
N GLY A 618 9.74 -31.45 -9.85
CA GLY A 618 9.49 -30.10 -9.32
C GLY A 618 10.80 -29.30 -9.13
N GLY A 619 10.68 -28.10 -8.54
CA GLY A 619 11.84 -27.26 -8.17
C GLY A 619 12.80 -27.93 -7.18
N PHE A 620 12.33 -28.95 -6.46
CA PHE A 620 13.07 -29.67 -5.43
C PHE A 620 13.71 -30.98 -5.90
N GLY A 621 13.50 -31.36 -7.16
CA GLY A 621 14.08 -32.57 -7.75
C GLY A 621 13.03 -33.56 -8.30
N PRO A 622 13.49 -34.65 -8.94
CA PRO A 622 12.62 -35.70 -9.45
C PRO A 622 12.06 -36.60 -8.33
N VAL A 623 10.82 -37.06 -8.53
CA VAL A 623 10.13 -38.05 -7.68
C VAL A 623 9.92 -39.32 -8.48
N TYR A 624 10.25 -40.47 -7.89
CA TYR A 624 10.13 -41.79 -8.51
C TYR A 624 9.18 -42.69 -7.74
N LYS A 625 8.38 -43.48 -8.45
CA LYS A 625 7.67 -44.63 -7.90
C LYS A 625 8.68 -45.74 -7.63
N GLY A 626 8.58 -46.35 -6.47
CA GLY A 626 9.32 -47.56 -6.16
C GLY A 626 8.43 -48.61 -5.51
N LYS A 627 8.93 -49.84 -5.46
CA LYS A 627 8.32 -50.93 -4.72
C LYS A 627 9.39 -51.60 -3.87
N LEU A 628 9.21 -51.55 -2.55
CA LEU A 628 10.09 -52.20 -1.58
C LEU A 628 9.96 -53.74 -1.68
N GLN A 629 10.91 -54.47 -1.09
CA GLN A 629 10.95 -55.94 -1.15
C GLN A 629 9.73 -56.61 -0.50
N ASP A 630 9.17 -55.96 0.53
CA ASP A 630 7.93 -56.37 1.20
C ASP A 630 6.66 -56.09 0.36
N GLY A 631 6.83 -55.49 -0.82
CA GLY A 631 5.75 -55.14 -1.73
C GLY A 631 5.14 -53.76 -1.49
N GLN A 632 5.59 -53.01 -0.50
CA GLN A 632 5.08 -51.66 -0.22
C GLN A 632 5.45 -50.70 -1.35
N GLU A 633 4.44 -50.03 -1.93
CA GLU A 633 4.67 -48.97 -2.91
C GLU A 633 5.10 -47.68 -2.22
N ILE A 634 6.14 -47.03 -2.76
CA ILE A 634 6.76 -45.83 -2.18
C ILE A 634 6.95 -44.74 -3.23
N ALA A 635 7.02 -43.50 -2.77
CA ALA A 635 7.43 -42.35 -3.56
C ALA A 635 8.79 -41.83 -3.06
N VAL A 636 9.79 -41.82 -3.93
CA VAL A 636 11.16 -41.41 -3.62
C VAL A 636 11.44 -40.04 -4.22
N LYS A 637 11.48 -39.01 -3.38
CA LYS A 637 11.86 -37.64 -3.76
C LYS A 637 13.37 -37.49 -3.64
N ARG A 638 14.08 -37.45 -4.78
CA ARG A 638 15.54 -37.28 -4.83
C ARG A 638 15.87 -35.80 -4.96
N LEU A 639 16.54 -35.24 -3.96
CA LEU A 639 16.81 -33.81 -3.90
C LEU A 639 17.96 -33.41 -4.83
N SER A 640 17.87 -32.20 -5.41
CA SER A 640 18.85 -31.71 -6.37
C SER A 640 20.21 -31.36 -5.74
N LYS A 641 21.30 -31.79 -6.38
CA LYS A 641 22.70 -31.51 -5.96
C LYS A 641 23.13 -30.05 -6.15
N SER A 642 22.45 -29.29 -7.00
CA SER A 642 22.95 -28.00 -7.51
C SER A 642 22.55 -26.78 -6.67
N SER A 643 22.02 -26.95 -5.45
CA SER A 643 21.60 -25.83 -4.60
C SER A 643 21.97 -26.03 -3.13
N GLY A 644 22.54 -25.00 -2.49
CA GLY A 644 22.75 -24.99 -1.02
C GLY A 644 21.45 -24.99 -0.21
N GLN A 645 20.30 -24.80 -0.88
CA GLN A 645 18.96 -24.82 -0.32
C GLN A 645 18.43 -26.25 -0.09
N GLY A 646 18.85 -27.23 -0.91
CA GLY A 646 18.34 -28.61 -0.83
C GLY A 646 18.68 -29.33 0.49
N LEU A 647 19.79 -29.00 1.15
CA LEU A 647 20.12 -29.57 2.46
C LEU A 647 19.26 -28.96 3.58
N GLU A 648 19.01 -27.65 3.56
CA GLU A 648 18.19 -26.97 4.57
C GLU A 648 16.74 -27.44 4.50
N GLU A 649 16.21 -27.63 3.28
CA GLU A 649 14.86 -28.16 3.03
C GLU A 649 14.74 -29.62 3.41
N PHE A 650 15.75 -30.46 3.12
CA PHE A 650 15.81 -31.83 3.59
C PHE A 650 15.70 -31.90 5.12
N MET A 651 16.54 -31.14 5.82
CA MET A 651 16.52 -31.12 7.29
C MET A 651 15.19 -30.60 7.82
N ASN A 652 14.63 -29.56 7.21
CA ASN A 652 13.36 -28.99 7.64
C ASN A 652 12.22 -30.00 7.46
N GLU A 653 12.18 -30.67 6.31
CA GLU A 653 11.14 -31.66 6.00
C GLU A 653 11.25 -32.86 6.95
N VAL A 654 12.45 -33.43 7.16
CA VAL A 654 12.68 -34.51 8.13
C VAL A 654 12.29 -34.08 9.55
N MET A 655 12.68 -32.88 10.01
CA MET A 655 12.38 -32.40 11.35
C MET A 655 10.88 -32.14 11.61
N VAL A 656 10.16 -31.66 10.60
CA VAL A 656 8.74 -31.32 10.72
C VAL A 656 7.90 -32.58 10.55
N ILE A 657 8.02 -33.28 9.43
CA ILE A 657 7.07 -34.35 9.05
C ILE A 657 7.22 -35.60 9.90
N SER A 658 8.42 -35.90 10.43
CA SER A 658 8.62 -37.04 11.33
C SER A 658 7.82 -36.95 12.63
N LYS A 659 7.43 -35.74 13.02
CA LYS A 659 6.65 -35.46 14.23
C LYS A 659 5.14 -35.38 13.97
N LEU A 660 4.73 -35.55 12.72
CA LEU A 660 3.35 -35.37 12.29
C LEU A 660 2.74 -36.71 11.92
N GLN A 661 1.62 -37.02 12.56
CA GLN A 661 0.83 -38.20 12.25
C GLN A 661 -0.63 -37.81 12.21
N HIS A 662 -1.18 -37.70 11.00
CA HIS A 662 -2.57 -37.35 10.79
C HIS A 662 -3.06 -37.92 9.45
N ARG A 663 -4.32 -38.33 9.39
CA ARG A 663 -4.92 -38.97 8.20
C ARG A 663 -4.87 -38.08 6.93
N ASN A 664 -4.85 -36.76 7.10
CA ASN A 664 -4.81 -35.77 6.03
C ASN A 664 -3.41 -35.13 5.82
N LEU A 665 -2.35 -35.76 6.31
CA LEU A 665 -0.96 -35.36 6.03
C LEU A 665 -0.22 -36.56 5.41
N VAL A 666 0.66 -36.33 4.45
CA VAL A 666 1.46 -37.40 3.85
C VAL A 666 2.47 -37.92 4.86
N ARG A 667 2.56 -39.24 4.99
CA ARG A 667 3.49 -39.90 5.90
C ARG A 667 4.87 -40.07 5.25
N LEU A 668 5.90 -39.58 5.93
CA LEU A 668 7.28 -39.94 5.63
C LEU A 668 7.57 -41.33 6.20
N LEU A 669 8.02 -42.24 5.33
CA LEU A 669 8.39 -43.62 5.69
C LEU A 669 9.85 -43.75 6.05
N GLY A 670 10.71 -42.85 5.56
CA GLY A 670 12.12 -42.84 5.86
C GLY A 670 12.90 -41.87 5.00
N CYS A 671 14.22 -41.89 5.14
CA CYS A 671 15.12 -41.09 4.34
C CYS A 671 16.39 -41.85 3.98
N TYR A 672 17.12 -41.34 2.99
CA TYR A 672 18.50 -41.73 2.71
C TYR A 672 19.36 -40.48 2.64
N SER A 673 20.53 -40.53 3.27
CA SER A 673 21.47 -39.42 3.30
C SER A 673 22.91 -39.92 3.41
N GLU A 674 23.62 -39.91 2.28
CA GLU A 674 25.05 -40.23 2.22
C GLU A 674 25.74 -39.25 1.26
N GLY A 675 26.89 -38.70 1.66
CA GLY A 675 27.60 -37.68 0.86
C GLY A 675 26.69 -36.51 0.44
N GLU A 676 26.62 -36.24 -0.87
CA GLU A 676 25.76 -35.21 -1.47
C GLU A 676 24.37 -35.72 -1.89
N GLU A 677 24.10 -37.03 -1.78
CA GLU A 677 22.79 -37.60 -2.13
C GLU A 677 21.86 -37.50 -0.92
N LYS A 678 20.64 -36.99 -1.15
CA LYS A 678 19.60 -36.84 -0.14
C LYS A 678 18.27 -37.25 -0.75
N MET A 679 17.57 -38.18 -0.12
CA MET A 679 16.30 -38.71 -0.60
C MET A 679 15.30 -38.84 0.53
N LEU A 680 14.05 -38.50 0.25
CA LEU A 680 12.92 -38.67 1.16
C LEU A 680 11.98 -39.73 0.59
N ILE A 681 11.60 -40.69 1.43
CA ILE A 681 10.76 -41.82 1.06
C ILE A 681 9.39 -41.63 1.71
N TYR A 682 8.34 -41.46 0.91
CA TYR A 682 6.96 -41.28 1.36
C TYR A 682 6.10 -42.49 0.99
N GLU A 683 4.94 -42.57 1.63
CA GLU A 683 3.85 -43.40 1.11
C GLU A 683 3.49 -43.00 -0.33
N TYR A 684 3.25 -43.98 -1.19
CA TYR A 684 2.84 -43.71 -2.56
C TYR A 684 1.35 -43.28 -2.60
N MET A 685 1.09 -42.19 -3.31
CA MET A 685 -0.26 -41.65 -3.51
C MET A 685 -0.73 -41.97 -4.92
N SER A 686 -1.62 -42.94 -5.06
CA SER A 686 -2.04 -43.52 -6.36
C SER A 686 -2.75 -42.53 -7.27
N ASN A 687 -3.52 -41.60 -6.70
CA ASN A 687 -4.26 -40.57 -7.41
C ASN A 687 -3.49 -39.23 -7.49
N LYS A 688 -2.15 -39.23 -7.39
CA LYS A 688 -1.30 -38.05 -7.63
C LYS A 688 -1.78 -36.80 -6.85
N SER A 689 -1.70 -35.62 -7.44
CA SER A 689 -2.03 -34.33 -6.81
C SER A 689 -3.39 -33.78 -7.24
N LEU A 690 -4.02 -32.99 -6.37
CA LEU A 690 -5.37 -32.45 -6.57
C LEU A 690 -5.49 -31.59 -7.83
N ASP A 691 -4.43 -30.88 -8.21
CA ASP A 691 -4.40 -30.05 -9.42
C ASP A 691 -4.64 -30.86 -10.72
N THR A 692 -4.30 -32.15 -10.75
CA THR A 692 -4.60 -33.03 -11.90
C THR A 692 -6.08 -33.39 -12.00
N PHE A 693 -6.86 -33.23 -10.93
CA PHE A 693 -8.30 -33.50 -10.93
C PHE A 693 -9.14 -32.23 -11.04
N VAL A 694 -8.71 -31.14 -10.42
CA VAL A 694 -9.49 -29.88 -10.41
C VAL A 694 -9.35 -29.13 -11.73
N PHE A 695 -8.24 -29.26 -12.46
CA PHE A 695 -7.97 -28.43 -13.64
C PHE A 695 -7.82 -29.20 -14.96
N ASP A 696 -7.82 -30.53 -14.93
CA ASP A 696 -7.81 -31.35 -16.15
C ASP A 696 -9.28 -31.67 -16.54
N PRO A 697 -9.77 -31.18 -17.69
CA PRO A 697 -11.16 -31.42 -18.12
C PRO A 697 -11.56 -32.90 -18.18
N LEU A 698 -10.61 -33.81 -18.38
CA LEU A 698 -10.87 -35.26 -18.43
C LEU A 698 -11.12 -35.83 -17.03
N ASN A 699 -10.42 -35.31 -16.01
CA ASN A 699 -10.48 -35.80 -14.63
C ASN A 699 -11.48 -35.00 -13.76
N GLN A 700 -11.84 -33.77 -14.15
CA GLN A 700 -12.81 -32.92 -13.44
C GLN A 700 -14.14 -33.62 -13.17
N LYS A 701 -14.60 -34.46 -14.12
CA LYS A 701 -15.84 -35.24 -14.01
C LYS A 701 -15.79 -36.32 -12.92
N LEU A 702 -14.60 -36.70 -12.44
CA LEU A 702 -14.42 -37.71 -11.40
C LEU A 702 -14.67 -37.16 -9.99
N LEU A 703 -14.62 -35.83 -9.83
CA LEU A 703 -14.84 -35.10 -8.58
C LEU A 703 -16.18 -34.37 -8.57
N ASN A 704 -17.25 -35.10 -8.22
CA ASN A 704 -18.53 -34.49 -7.89
C ASN A 704 -18.45 -33.63 -6.61
N TRP A 705 -19.50 -32.85 -6.32
CA TRP A 705 -19.51 -31.95 -5.16
C TRP A 705 -19.12 -32.64 -3.86
N LYS A 706 -19.73 -33.80 -3.54
CA LYS A 706 -19.46 -34.53 -2.30
C LYS A 706 -17.98 -34.87 -2.12
N LYS A 707 -17.30 -35.30 -3.19
CA LYS A 707 -15.85 -35.55 -3.15
C LYS A 707 -15.06 -34.25 -2.97
N ARG A 708 -15.42 -33.17 -3.68
CA ARG A 708 -14.75 -31.86 -3.52
C ARG A 708 -14.92 -31.31 -2.10
N PHE A 709 -16.10 -31.45 -1.51
CA PHE A 709 -16.36 -31.04 -0.13
C PHE A 709 -15.57 -31.89 0.88
N ASN A 710 -15.52 -33.21 0.71
CA ASN A 710 -14.67 -34.09 1.53
C ASN A 710 -13.19 -33.69 1.44
N ILE A 711 -12.73 -33.28 0.25
CA ILE A 711 -11.37 -32.78 0.05
C ILE A 711 -11.16 -31.45 0.80
N ILE A 712 -12.08 -30.50 0.68
CA ILE A 712 -12.04 -29.21 1.40
C ILE A 712 -11.96 -29.46 2.92
N GLU A 713 -12.84 -30.33 3.43
CA GLU A 713 -12.90 -30.66 4.85
C GLU A 713 -11.61 -31.36 5.32
N GLY A 714 -11.11 -32.32 4.56
CA GLY A 714 -9.87 -33.03 4.87
C GLY A 714 -8.64 -32.12 4.90
N ILE A 715 -8.53 -31.17 3.95
CA ILE A 715 -7.47 -30.15 3.96
C ILE A 715 -7.63 -29.26 5.21
N GLY A 716 -8.85 -28.82 5.52
CA GLY A 716 -9.13 -28.02 6.71
C GLY A 716 -8.70 -28.73 8.00
N ARG A 717 -9.06 -30.00 8.16
CA ARG A 717 -8.66 -30.85 9.31
C ARG A 717 -7.15 -31.03 9.39
N GLY A 718 -6.48 -31.27 8.26
CA GLY A 718 -5.02 -31.34 8.20
C GLY A 718 -4.36 -30.03 8.66
N LEU A 719 -4.88 -28.89 8.22
CA LEU A 719 -4.35 -27.58 8.58
C LEU A 719 -4.65 -27.20 10.05
N LEU A 720 -5.83 -27.57 10.57
CA LEU A 720 -6.16 -27.44 11.99
C LEU A 720 -5.18 -28.21 12.86
N TYR A 721 -4.84 -29.44 12.48
CA TYR A 721 -3.84 -30.23 13.19
C TYR A 721 -2.48 -29.52 13.21
N LEU A 722 -2.02 -28.96 12.10
CA LEU A 722 -0.76 -28.20 12.06
C LEU A 722 -0.80 -26.95 12.95
N HIS A 723 -1.91 -26.23 12.98
CA HIS A 723 -2.00 -24.95 13.71
C HIS A 723 -2.29 -25.10 15.20
N ARG A 724 -2.99 -26.17 15.61
CA ARG A 724 -3.49 -26.32 16.99
C ARG A 724 -3.30 -27.68 17.63
N ASP A 725 -3.60 -28.78 16.92
CA ASP A 725 -3.70 -30.09 17.57
C ASP A 725 -2.38 -30.88 17.59
N SER A 726 -1.38 -30.42 16.86
CA SER A 726 -0.01 -30.93 16.94
C SER A 726 0.71 -30.35 18.16
N ARG A 727 1.73 -31.07 18.64
CA ARG A 727 2.52 -30.68 19.83
C ARG A 727 3.16 -29.29 19.69
N THR A 728 3.46 -28.88 18.47
CA THR A 728 4.06 -27.57 18.17
C THR A 728 3.31 -26.96 17.01
N LYS A 729 2.90 -25.69 17.13
CA LYS A 729 2.26 -24.97 16.03
C LYS A 729 3.19 -24.90 14.83
N ILE A 730 2.72 -25.34 13.67
CA ILE A 730 3.49 -25.39 12.41
C ILE A 730 2.76 -24.56 11.36
N ILE A 731 3.49 -23.64 10.72
CA ILE A 731 3.00 -22.87 9.58
C ILE A 731 3.57 -23.48 8.29
N HIS A 732 2.70 -23.90 7.38
CA HIS A 732 3.06 -24.65 6.17
C HIS A 732 3.77 -23.78 5.13
N ARG A 733 3.24 -22.56 4.87
CA ARG A 733 3.77 -21.53 3.95
C ARG A 733 3.76 -21.84 2.45
N ASP A 734 3.51 -23.09 2.03
CA ASP A 734 3.35 -23.45 0.61
C ASP A 734 2.09 -24.30 0.34
N LEU A 735 0.96 -23.94 0.93
CA LEU A 735 -0.30 -24.66 0.70
C LEU A 735 -0.87 -24.29 -0.68
N LYS A 736 -1.04 -25.29 -1.56
CA LYS A 736 -1.54 -25.13 -2.94
C LYS A 736 -2.05 -26.46 -3.50
N ALA A 737 -2.81 -26.44 -4.60
CA ALA A 737 -3.43 -27.65 -5.16
C ALA A 737 -2.41 -28.76 -5.51
N SER A 738 -1.23 -28.42 -6.04
CA SER A 738 -0.21 -29.43 -6.38
C SER A 738 0.45 -30.08 -5.15
N ASN A 739 0.29 -29.49 -3.96
CA ASN A 739 0.82 -30.02 -2.70
C ASN A 739 -0.23 -30.78 -1.90
N ILE A 740 -1.46 -30.95 -2.43
CA ILE A 740 -2.47 -31.85 -1.88
C ILE A 740 -2.44 -33.13 -2.70
N LEU A 741 -2.01 -34.24 -2.11
CA LEU A 741 -2.02 -35.56 -2.75
C LEU A 741 -3.30 -36.32 -2.42
N LEU A 742 -3.71 -37.22 -3.31
CA LEU A 742 -4.93 -38.02 -3.18
C LEU A 742 -4.61 -39.51 -3.08
N ASP A 743 -5.17 -40.18 -2.06
CA ASP A 743 -5.04 -41.64 -1.90
C ASP A 743 -6.00 -42.40 -2.83
N GLU A 744 -6.05 -43.73 -2.71
CA GLU A 744 -6.88 -44.61 -3.55
C GLU A 744 -8.38 -44.23 -3.48
N GLU A 745 -8.84 -43.75 -2.33
CA GLU A 745 -10.22 -43.33 -2.09
C GLU A 745 -10.47 -41.83 -2.34
N LEU A 746 -9.49 -41.09 -2.88
CA LEU A 746 -9.52 -39.64 -3.13
C LEU A 746 -9.59 -38.78 -1.85
N ASN A 747 -9.10 -39.28 -0.71
CA ASN A 747 -8.92 -38.45 0.47
C ASN A 747 -7.67 -37.56 0.32
N PRO A 748 -7.74 -36.30 0.78
CA PRO A 748 -6.63 -35.36 0.66
C PRO A 748 -5.56 -35.58 1.72
N LYS A 749 -4.30 -35.48 1.32
CA LYS A 749 -3.13 -35.41 2.19
C LYS A 749 -2.22 -34.23 1.84
N ILE A 750 -1.97 -33.35 2.81
CA ILE A 750 -1.05 -32.22 2.66
C ILE A 750 0.39 -32.74 2.61
N SER A 751 1.19 -32.22 1.67
CA SER A 751 2.57 -32.61 1.41
C SER A 751 3.49 -31.39 1.24
N ASP A 752 4.80 -31.64 1.14
CA ASP A 752 5.86 -30.66 0.85
C ASP A 752 6.13 -29.65 1.98
N PHE A 753 6.71 -30.15 3.08
CA PHE A 753 7.04 -29.37 4.29
C PHE A 753 8.42 -28.71 4.22
N GLY A 754 9.08 -28.68 3.05
CA GLY A 754 10.45 -28.19 2.88
C GLY A 754 10.68 -26.75 3.36
N ILE A 755 9.63 -25.91 3.38
CA ILE A 755 9.70 -24.51 3.85
C ILE A 755 8.84 -24.23 5.10
N ALA A 756 8.23 -25.26 5.69
CA ALA A 756 7.40 -25.13 6.89
C ALA A 756 8.20 -24.58 8.08
N ARG A 757 7.54 -23.94 9.05
CA ARG A 757 8.19 -23.37 10.23
C ARG A 757 7.47 -23.77 11.51
N ILE A 758 8.24 -24.22 12.50
CA ILE A 758 7.77 -24.54 13.84
C ILE A 758 7.78 -23.25 14.68
N PHE A 759 6.63 -22.90 15.25
CA PHE A 759 6.48 -21.79 16.19
C PHE A 759 6.69 -22.27 17.63
N ARG A 760 7.33 -21.44 18.46
CA ARG A 760 7.41 -21.69 19.90
C ARG A 760 6.08 -21.34 20.56
N GLU A 761 5.75 -21.93 21.70
CA GLU A 761 4.42 -21.85 22.35
C GLU A 761 3.86 -20.42 22.58
N ARG A 762 4.70 -19.37 22.59
CA ARG A 762 4.28 -17.96 22.76
C ARG A 762 4.28 -17.13 21.47
N GLU A 763 4.68 -17.70 20.34
CA GLU A 763 4.78 -16.99 19.07
C GLU A 763 3.46 -17.11 18.29
N ASN A 764 2.85 -15.96 17.96
CA ASN A 764 1.64 -15.91 17.13
C ASN A 764 1.91 -15.40 15.70
N GLN A 765 3.08 -14.81 15.48
CA GLN A 765 3.51 -14.24 14.21
C GLN A 765 5.04 -14.19 14.17
N ALA A 766 5.63 -14.44 12.99
CA ALA A 766 7.07 -14.40 12.77
C ALA A 766 7.42 -13.61 11.51
N ASN A 767 8.67 -13.15 11.43
CA ASN A 767 9.21 -12.41 10.29
C ASN A 767 10.38 -13.19 9.67
N THR A 768 10.48 -13.21 8.33
CA THR A 768 11.64 -13.72 7.60
C THR A 768 12.18 -12.69 6.62
N LYS A 769 13.51 -12.55 6.56
CA LYS A 769 14.20 -11.77 5.51
C LYS A 769 14.17 -12.45 4.14
N ARG A 770 13.87 -13.75 4.10
CA ARG A 770 13.79 -14.57 2.90
C ARG A 770 12.36 -15.08 2.72
N VAL A 771 11.62 -14.43 1.82
CA VAL A 771 10.27 -14.83 1.40
C VAL A 771 10.39 -15.99 0.42
N VAL A 772 9.75 -17.12 0.73
CA VAL A 772 9.70 -18.34 -0.10
C VAL A 772 8.30 -18.94 -0.09
N GLY A 773 7.85 -19.48 -1.21
CA GLY A 773 6.48 -20.00 -1.36
C GLY A 773 5.96 -19.74 -2.78
N THR A 774 4.77 -20.24 -3.08
CA THR A 774 4.21 -20.17 -4.43
C THR A 774 3.43 -18.88 -4.65
N TYR A 775 3.81 -18.14 -5.70
CA TYR A 775 3.11 -16.90 -6.10
C TYR A 775 1.64 -17.17 -6.41
N GLY A 776 0.75 -16.29 -5.96
CA GLY A 776 -0.71 -16.45 -6.05
C GLY A 776 -1.35 -17.07 -4.80
N TYR A 777 -0.62 -17.88 -4.03
CA TYR A 777 -1.10 -18.46 -2.77
C TYR A 777 -0.56 -17.73 -1.53
N MET A 778 0.45 -16.86 -1.70
CA MET A 778 1.04 -16.08 -0.61
C MET A 778 0.15 -14.91 -0.19
N SER A 779 -0.15 -14.81 1.10
CA SER A 779 -0.85 -13.66 1.67
C SER A 779 -0.06 -12.35 1.48
N PRO A 780 -0.74 -11.19 1.36
CA PRO A 780 -0.10 -9.88 1.14
C PRO A 780 0.99 -9.54 2.15
N GLU A 781 0.71 -9.71 3.45
CA GLU A 781 1.65 -9.39 4.51
C GLU A 781 2.92 -10.27 4.46
N TYR A 782 2.79 -11.50 3.94
CA TYR A 782 3.91 -12.41 3.79
C TYR A 782 4.73 -12.07 2.54
N ALA A 783 4.07 -11.83 1.42
CA ALA A 783 4.71 -11.47 0.16
C ALA A 783 5.44 -10.10 0.24
N MET A 784 4.83 -9.13 0.92
CA MET A 784 5.33 -7.74 0.96
C MET A 784 6.30 -7.48 2.11
N GLN A 785 6.05 -8.06 3.29
CA GLN A 785 6.78 -7.72 4.53
C GLN A 785 7.53 -8.91 5.14
N GLY A 786 7.39 -10.12 4.57
CA GLY A 786 7.98 -11.33 5.14
C GLY A 786 7.32 -11.81 6.44
N LEU A 787 6.13 -11.28 6.77
CA LEU A 787 5.38 -11.62 7.98
C LEU A 787 4.50 -12.84 7.71
N PHE A 788 4.65 -13.89 8.51
CA PHE A 788 3.83 -15.10 8.38
C PHE A 788 3.24 -15.54 9.73
N SER A 789 2.06 -16.14 9.65
CA SER A 789 1.29 -16.66 10.79
C SER A 789 0.31 -17.74 10.30
N GLU A 790 -0.51 -18.28 11.21
CA GLU A 790 -1.65 -19.13 10.83
C GLU A 790 -2.59 -18.45 9.81
N LYS A 791 -2.71 -17.12 9.85
CA LYS A 791 -3.53 -16.34 8.90
C LYS A 791 -2.96 -16.31 7.49
N SER A 792 -1.67 -16.56 7.33
CA SER A 792 -1.03 -16.66 6.02
C SER A 792 -1.38 -17.99 5.34
N ASP A 793 -1.38 -19.09 6.11
CA ASP A 793 -1.87 -20.39 5.62
C ASP A 793 -3.39 -20.39 5.38
N VAL A 794 -4.16 -19.67 6.20
CA VAL A 794 -5.61 -19.48 5.97
C VAL A 794 -5.88 -18.78 4.64
N PHE A 795 -5.06 -17.78 4.27
CA PHE A 795 -5.18 -17.16 2.96
C PHE A 795 -4.95 -18.17 1.83
N SER A 796 -3.88 -18.97 1.92
CA SER A 796 -3.59 -20.02 0.94
C SER A 796 -4.71 -21.07 0.87
N PHE A 797 -5.30 -21.43 2.01
CA PHE A 797 -6.47 -22.31 2.08
C PHE A 797 -7.69 -21.69 1.40
N GLY A 798 -7.93 -20.38 1.59
CA GLY A 798 -9.01 -19.66 0.93
C GLY A 798 -8.88 -19.65 -0.60
N VAL A 799 -7.68 -19.42 -1.12
CA VAL A 799 -7.39 -19.54 -2.55
C VAL A 799 -7.71 -20.95 -3.04
N LEU A 800 -7.20 -21.97 -2.34
CA LEU A 800 -7.42 -23.37 -2.70
C LEU A 800 -8.91 -23.77 -2.65
N LEU A 801 -9.65 -23.28 -1.67
CA LEU A 801 -11.10 -23.49 -1.55
C LEU A 801 -11.83 -22.92 -2.76
N LEU A 802 -11.51 -21.69 -3.16
CA LEU A 802 -12.09 -21.07 -4.35
C LEU A 802 -11.71 -21.82 -5.64
N GLU A 803 -10.48 -22.32 -5.77
CA GLU A 803 -10.07 -23.16 -6.90
C GLU A 803 -10.86 -24.46 -6.99
N ILE A 804 -11.08 -25.14 -5.86
CA ILE A 804 -11.84 -26.40 -5.81
C ILE A 804 -13.30 -26.17 -6.20
N VAL A 805 -13.94 -25.11 -5.70
CA VAL A 805 -15.36 -24.83 -5.97
C VAL A 805 -15.58 -24.42 -7.43
N SER A 806 -14.67 -23.64 -8.01
CA SER A 806 -14.80 -23.11 -9.36
C SER A 806 -14.19 -23.96 -10.46
N GLY A 807 -13.35 -24.95 -10.13
CA GLY A 807 -12.61 -25.76 -11.11
C GLY A 807 -11.57 -24.95 -11.89
N ARG A 808 -11.19 -23.77 -11.39
CA ARG A 808 -10.46 -22.72 -12.09
C ARG A 808 -9.13 -22.43 -11.40
N ARG A 809 -8.01 -22.44 -12.14
CA ARG A 809 -6.66 -22.14 -11.61
C ARG A 809 -6.53 -20.67 -11.23
N ASN A 810 -6.03 -20.40 -10.03
CA ASN A 810 -5.71 -19.05 -9.58
C ASN A 810 -4.67 -18.32 -10.45
N THR A 811 -3.82 -19.06 -11.17
CA THR A 811 -2.82 -18.49 -12.10
C THR A 811 -3.37 -18.15 -13.49
N SER A 812 -4.63 -18.49 -13.78
CA SER A 812 -5.28 -18.19 -15.05
C SER A 812 -6.05 -16.87 -14.97
N PHE A 813 -6.12 -16.14 -16.09
CA PHE A 813 -6.97 -14.96 -16.23
C PHE A 813 -8.32 -15.38 -16.80
N TYR A 814 -9.39 -14.82 -16.26
CA TYR A 814 -10.74 -15.09 -16.74
C TYR A 814 -11.22 -13.91 -17.58
N ASP A 815 -11.45 -14.17 -18.86
CA ASP A 815 -12.10 -13.24 -19.78
C ASP A 815 -13.54 -13.03 -19.31
N ASP A 816 -13.78 -11.86 -18.74
CA ASP A 816 -15.06 -11.19 -18.85
C ASP A 816 -14.90 -10.17 -19.99
N GLU A 817 -15.96 -9.86 -20.74
CA GLU A 817 -15.92 -9.11 -22.01
C GLU A 817 -15.22 -7.73 -21.95
N GLN A 818 -14.73 -7.29 -20.78
CA GLN A 818 -14.02 -6.03 -20.55
C GLN A 818 -12.76 -6.11 -19.65
N TYR A 819 -12.42 -7.21 -18.95
CA TYR A 819 -11.25 -7.26 -18.01
C TYR A 819 -10.64 -8.67 -17.77
N TYR A 820 -9.30 -8.75 -17.62
CA TYR A 820 -8.59 -9.95 -17.12
C TYR A 820 -8.57 -9.98 -15.58
N LEU A 821 -9.58 -10.61 -14.97
CA LEU A 821 -9.64 -10.74 -13.50
C LEU A 821 -8.82 -11.95 -13.01
N SER A 822 -8.17 -11.79 -11.86
CA SER A 822 -7.66 -12.94 -11.09
C SER A 822 -8.84 -13.77 -10.57
N LEU A 823 -8.61 -15.03 -10.16
CA LEU A 823 -9.69 -15.85 -9.58
C LEU A 823 -10.39 -15.16 -8.40
N LEU A 824 -9.61 -14.49 -7.55
CA LEU A 824 -10.11 -13.74 -6.39
C LEU A 824 -10.91 -12.51 -6.83
N GLY A 825 -10.44 -11.79 -7.86
CA GLY A 825 -11.16 -10.66 -8.45
C GLY A 825 -12.48 -11.07 -9.10
N PHE A 826 -12.50 -12.21 -9.79
CA PHE A 826 -13.70 -12.77 -10.40
C PHE A 826 -14.73 -13.18 -9.34
N ALA A 827 -14.31 -13.89 -8.29
CA ALA A 827 -15.16 -14.24 -7.15
C ALA A 827 -15.73 -12.98 -6.46
N TRP A 828 -14.89 -11.96 -6.24
CA TRP A 828 -15.30 -10.71 -5.61
C TRP A 828 -16.31 -9.92 -6.44
N LYS A 829 -16.11 -9.84 -7.76
CA LYS A 829 -17.06 -9.19 -8.68
C LYS A 829 -18.42 -9.87 -8.62
N LEU A 830 -18.46 -11.21 -8.71
CA LEU A 830 -19.70 -11.96 -8.64
C LEU A 830 -20.38 -11.84 -7.27
N TRP A 831 -19.61 -11.77 -6.18
CA TRP A 831 -20.13 -11.50 -4.84
C TRP A 831 -20.86 -10.15 -4.77
N ASN A 832 -20.20 -9.07 -5.21
CA ASN A 832 -20.77 -7.72 -5.17
C ASN A 832 -22.00 -7.56 -6.07
N ASN A 833 -22.07 -8.33 -7.16
CA ASN A 833 -23.21 -8.34 -8.08
C ASN A 833 -24.35 -9.28 -7.62
N ASN A 834 -24.30 -9.83 -6.40
CA ASN A 834 -25.25 -10.83 -5.90
C ASN A 834 -25.42 -12.06 -6.82
N ASN A 835 -24.38 -12.42 -7.57
CA ASN A 835 -24.37 -13.52 -8.53
C ASN A 835 -23.25 -14.54 -8.26
N ILE A 836 -22.91 -14.75 -6.98
CA ILE A 836 -21.78 -15.62 -6.61
C ILE A 836 -21.95 -17.08 -7.07
N MET A 837 -23.19 -17.56 -7.26
CA MET A 837 -23.42 -18.93 -7.73
C MET A 837 -22.89 -19.17 -9.15
N ALA A 838 -22.75 -18.13 -9.98
CA ALA A 838 -22.10 -18.23 -11.29
C ALA A 838 -20.59 -18.56 -11.20
N PHE A 839 -19.99 -18.45 -10.01
CA PHE A 839 -18.60 -18.81 -9.76
C PHE A 839 -18.38 -20.33 -9.68
N VAL A 840 -19.43 -21.08 -9.31
CA VAL A 840 -19.35 -22.54 -9.09
C VAL A 840 -19.16 -23.25 -10.43
N ASP A 841 -18.31 -24.27 -10.43
CA ASP A 841 -18.08 -25.13 -11.60
C ASP A 841 -19.41 -25.76 -12.06
N PRO A 842 -19.87 -25.50 -13.30
CA PRO A 842 -21.12 -26.05 -13.80
C PRO A 842 -21.15 -27.58 -13.81
N THR A 843 -20.00 -28.24 -13.84
CA THR A 843 -19.91 -29.71 -13.89
C THR A 843 -20.19 -30.39 -12.55
N ILE A 844 -20.12 -29.65 -11.44
CA ILE A 844 -20.46 -30.15 -10.09
C ILE A 844 -21.77 -29.58 -9.57
N TRP A 845 -22.43 -28.71 -10.33
CA TRP A 845 -23.66 -28.06 -9.93
C TRP A 845 -24.74 -29.09 -9.64
N ASP A 846 -25.28 -29.03 -8.42
CA ASP A 846 -26.37 -29.87 -7.96
C ASP A 846 -27.25 -29.04 -7.01
N PRO A 847 -28.55 -28.86 -7.32
CA PRO A 847 -29.47 -28.11 -6.48
C PRO A 847 -29.53 -28.58 -5.02
N CYS A 848 -29.30 -29.88 -4.76
CA CYS A 848 -29.30 -30.44 -3.40
C CYS A 848 -28.18 -29.87 -2.52
N PHE A 849 -27.10 -29.38 -3.13
CA PHE A 849 -25.92 -28.87 -2.43
C PHE A 849 -25.68 -27.37 -2.63
N GLN A 850 -26.65 -26.66 -3.22
CA GLN A 850 -26.54 -25.23 -3.54
C GLN A 850 -26.12 -24.39 -2.32
N MET A 851 -26.69 -24.67 -1.15
CA MET A 851 -26.40 -23.93 0.07
C MET A 851 -24.97 -24.20 0.57
N GLU A 852 -24.49 -25.44 0.46
CA GLU A 852 -23.11 -25.81 0.82
C GLU A 852 -22.10 -25.17 -0.13
N MET A 853 -22.39 -25.11 -1.43
CA MET A 853 -21.55 -24.46 -2.45
C MET A 853 -21.47 -22.94 -2.22
N PHE A 854 -22.62 -22.30 -1.96
CA PHE A 854 -22.67 -20.87 -1.61
C PHE A 854 -21.80 -20.61 -0.37
N ARG A 855 -22.00 -21.43 0.66
CA ARG A 855 -21.30 -21.33 1.94
C ARG A 855 -19.80 -21.52 1.82
N CYS A 856 -19.35 -22.50 1.03
CA CYS A 856 -17.92 -22.69 0.72
C CYS A 856 -17.33 -21.49 0.01
N THR A 857 -18.06 -20.89 -0.95
CA THR A 857 -17.57 -19.71 -1.68
C THR A 857 -17.48 -18.49 -0.77
N HIS A 858 -18.48 -18.30 0.09
CA HIS A 858 -18.50 -17.24 1.11
C HIS A 858 -17.33 -17.37 2.08
N VAL A 859 -17.11 -18.58 2.64
CA VAL A 859 -15.98 -18.86 3.52
C VAL A 859 -14.64 -18.67 2.79
N GLY A 860 -14.56 -19.05 1.52
CA GLY A 860 -13.42 -18.77 0.65
C GLY A 860 -13.06 -17.28 0.61
N LEU A 861 -14.05 -16.42 0.39
CA LEU A 861 -13.88 -14.96 0.38
C LEU A 861 -13.43 -14.41 1.75
N LEU A 862 -13.98 -14.92 2.86
CA LEU A 862 -13.54 -14.56 4.22
C LEU A 862 -12.06 -14.92 4.48
N CYS A 863 -11.59 -16.02 3.89
CA CYS A 863 -10.20 -16.47 4.03
C CYS A 863 -9.21 -15.61 3.23
N VAL A 864 -9.61 -15.05 2.08
CA VAL A 864 -8.72 -14.32 1.17
C VAL A 864 -8.73 -12.80 1.34
N GLN A 865 -9.29 -12.30 2.44
CA GLN A 865 -9.34 -10.86 2.72
C GLN A 865 -7.94 -10.24 2.84
N GLU A 866 -7.83 -8.97 2.46
CA GLU A 866 -6.55 -8.26 2.41
C GLU A 866 -5.84 -8.24 3.76
N LEU A 867 -6.52 -7.84 4.84
CA LEU A 867 -5.92 -7.77 6.17
C LEU A 867 -6.01 -9.11 6.91
N ALA A 868 -4.87 -9.60 7.40
CA ALA A 868 -4.77 -10.86 8.16
C ALA A 868 -5.67 -10.93 9.41
N ARG A 869 -5.94 -9.78 10.04
CA ARG A 869 -6.83 -9.68 11.22
C ARG A 869 -8.28 -10.04 10.90
N ASP A 870 -8.73 -9.75 9.68
CA ASP A 870 -10.12 -9.97 9.30
C ASP A 870 -10.38 -11.40 8.81
N ARG A 871 -9.33 -12.18 8.52
CA ARG A 871 -9.45 -13.60 8.15
C ARG A 871 -9.83 -14.44 9.38
N PRO A 872 -10.74 -15.41 9.30
CA PRO A 872 -11.04 -16.31 10.40
C PRO A 872 -9.86 -17.25 10.73
N THR A 873 -9.92 -17.94 11.87
CA THR A 873 -8.97 -19.03 12.19
C THR A 873 -9.42 -20.33 11.54
N ILE A 874 -8.51 -21.28 11.30
CA ILE A 874 -8.88 -22.56 10.65
C ILE A 874 -9.92 -23.36 11.43
N SER A 875 -9.92 -23.29 12.77
CA SER A 875 -10.98 -23.90 13.58
C SER A 875 -12.35 -23.25 13.32
N THR A 876 -12.37 -21.92 13.23
CA THR A 876 -13.59 -21.16 12.92
C THR A 876 -14.07 -21.51 11.52
N ILE A 877 -13.15 -21.62 10.54
CA ILE A 877 -13.46 -22.00 9.16
C ILE A 877 -14.12 -23.37 9.10
N ILE A 878 -13.60 -24.37 9.83
CA ILE A 878 -14.21 -25.70 9.87
C ILE A 878 -15.64 -25.63 10.44
N SER A 879 -15.85 -24.93 11.56
CA SER A 879 -17.19 -24.69 12.12
C SER A 879 -18.12 -23.91 11.18
N MET A 880 -17.56 -22.99 10.38
CA MET A 880 -18.28 -22.29 9.33
C MET A 880 -18.61 -23.22 8.17
N LEU A 881 -17.82 -24.24 7.84
CA LEU A 881 -18.11 -25.18 6.75
C LEU A 881 -19.09 -26.28 7.19
N SER A 882 -19.00 -26.76 8.44
CA SER A 882 -19.90 -27.77 9.02
C SER A 882 -21.31 -27.27 9.36
N SER A 883 -21.58 -25.97 9.16
CA SER A 883 -22.84 -25.30 9.53
C SER A 883 -23.12 -25.17 11.03
N ASP A 884 -22.09 -25.26 11.88
CA ASP A 884 -22.21 -25.01 13.32
C ASP A 884 -22.46 -23.53 13.63
N ILE A 885 -21.97 -22.62 12.76
CA ILE A 885 -22.19 -21.17 12.85
C ILE A 885 -23.25 -20.76 11.82
N LEU A 886 -24.46 -20.44 12.24
CA LEU A 886 -25.55 -20.18 11.27
C LEU A 886 -25.34 -18.88 10.47
N ASP A 887 -24.88 -17.80 11.13
CA ASP A 887 -24.69 -16.48 10.50
C ASP A 887 -23.21 -16.19 10.23
N LEU A 888 -22.87 -16.07 8.95
CA LEU A 888 -21.52 -15.74 8.50
C LEU A 888 -21.36 -14.21 8.31
N PRO A 889 -20.23 -13.63 8.72
CA PRO A 889 -19.97 -12.20 8.51
C PRO A 889 -19.81 -11.88 7.02
N PHE A 890 -20.16 -10.66 6.60
CA PHE A 890 -19.95 -10.22 5.23
C PHE A 890 -18.44 -10.12 4.91
N PRO A 891 -17.99 -10.62 3.74
CA PRO A 891 -16.59 -10.56 3.37
C PRO A 891 -16.22 -9.14 2.93
N LYS A 892 -15.02 -8.72 3.31
CA LYS A 892 -14.36 -7.51 2.81
C LYS A 892 -13.55 -7.82 1.55
N GLN A 893 -13.05 -6.78 0.87
CA GLN A 893 -12.30 -6.93 -0.38
C GLN A 893 -11.11 -7.92 -0.24
N PRO A 894 -11.03 -8.95 -1.11
CA PRO A 894 -9.90 -9.85 -1.20
C PRO A 894 -8.63 -9.15 -1.67
N ALA A 895 -7.47 -9.73 -1.33
CA ALA A 895 -6.23 -9.29 -1.94
C ALA A 895 -6.11 -9.67 -3.43
N TYR A 896 -5.27 -8.95 -4.18
CA TYR A 896 -4.87 -9.30 -5.55
C TYR A 896 -6.03 -9.40 -6.57
N THR A 897 -7.08 -8.59 -6.45
CA THR A 897 -8.25 -8.63 -7.36
C THR A 897 -7.96 -8.17 -8.80
N GLU A 898 -6.86 -7.46 -9.06
CA GLU A 898 -6.55 -6.93 -10.41
C GLU A 898 -5.09 -7.19 -10.85
N ARG A 899 -4.92 -7.62 -12.10
CA ARG A 899 -3.63 -7.66 -12.81
C ARG A 899 -3.86 -7.12 -14.22
N GLN A 900 -3.40 -5.91 -14.53
CA GLN A 900 -3.51 -5.36 -15.88
C GLN A 900 -2.53 -6.08 -16.83
N ILE A 901 -3.05 -6.88 -17.75
CA ILE A 901 -2.36 -7.25 -19.00
C ILE A 901 -2.91 -6.34 -20.09
N ALA A 902 -2.04 -5.56 -20.71
CA ALA A 902 -2.36 -4.78 -21.89
C ALA A 902 -2.72 -5.72 -23.05
N SER A 903 -4.00 -5.80 -23.43
CA SER A 903 -4.43 -6.32 -24.72
C SER A 903 -4.87 -5.16 -25.62
N ASN A 904 -4.31 -5.16 -26.83
CA ASN A 904 -4.49 -4.19 -27.88
C ASN A 904 -5.97 -3.93 -28.18
N TRP A 905 -6.41 -2.67 -28.15
CA TRP A 905 -7.60 -2.24 -28.85
C TRP A 905 -7.20 -1.74 -30.23
N SER A 906 -7.32 -2.65 -31.20
CA SER A 906 -7.60 -2.30 -32.59
C SER A 906 -8.97 -1.65 -32.65
N PHE A 907 -9.02 -0.49 -33.30
CA PHE A 907 -10.25 0.16 -33.74
C PHE A 907 -11.11 -0.81 -34.55
N ASP A 908 -12.41 -0.84 -34.28
CA ASP A 908 -13.38 -0.86 -35.37
C ASP A 908 -14.59 0.02 -35.05
N ASN A 909 -14.88 0.88 -36.01
CA ASN A 909 -16.02 1.77 -36.07
C ASN A 909 -17.29 0.96 -36.34
N GLN A 910 -18.39 1.28 -35.66
CA GLN A 910 -19.68 1.37 -36.34
C GLN A 910 -20.64 2.31 -35.59
N ASN A 911 -21.13 3.28 -36.35
CA ASN A 911 -22.24 4.17 -36.01
C ASN A 911 -23.49 3.34 -35.73
N ASP A 912 -24.29 3.72 -34.73
CA ASP A 912 -25.75 3.81 -34.90
C ASP A 912 -26.41 4.70 -33.83
N ASN A 913 -27.43 5.43 -34.28
CA ASN A 913 -28.15 6.52 -33.62
C ASN A 913 -28.96 6.08 -32.38
N PRO A 914 -29.10 6.94 -31.35
CA PRO A 914 -29.90 6.63 -30.16
C PRO A 914 -31.33 7.19 -30.29
N LEU A 915 -32.30 6.40 -30.79
CA LEU A 915 -33.72 6.81 -30.76
C LEU A 915 -34.78 5.69 -30.57
N ASP A 916 -34.43 4.42 -30.30
CA ASP A 916 -35.41 3.32 -30.22
C ASP A 916 -35.39 2.49 -28.92
N TYR A 917 -35.33 3.12 -27.73
CA TYR A 917 -35.46 2.38 -26.45
C TYR A 917 -36.54 2.89 -25.48
N TYR A 918 -37.50 3.69 -25.98
CA TYR A 918 -38.69 4.12 -25.24
C TYR A 918 -39.98 3.78 -26.00
N ALA A 919 -40.19 2.49 -26.32
CA ALA A 919 -41.50 1.98 -26.76
C ALA A 919 -41.58 0.44 -26.67
N SER A 920 -41.63 -0.13 -25.45
CA SER A 920 -42.14 -1.49 -25.22
C SER A 920 -42.23 -1.80 -23.71
N ALA A 921 -42.96 -0.96 -22.98
CA ALA A 921 -43.38 -1.28 -21.61
C ALA A 921 -44.77 -0.70 -21.42
N ILE A 922 -45.79 -1.47 -21.82
CA ILE A 922 -47.19 -1.54 -21.35
C ILE A 922 -47.91 -2.42 -22.39
N GLU A 923 -48.61 -3.46 -21.90
CA GLU A 923 -49.25 -4.60 -22.60
C GLU A 923 -48.40 -5.89 -22.50
N SER A 924 -48.54 -6.74 -21.47
CA SER A 924 -49.77 -7.47 -21.19
C SER A 924 -49.61 -8.30 -19.90
N THR A 925 -50.29 -7.88 -18.84
CA THR A 925 -50.68 -8.77 -17.72
C THR A 925 -52.20 -8.80 -17.65
N VAL A 926 -52.87 -9.24 -18.72
CA VAL A 926 -54.22 -9.84 -18.71
C VAL A 926 -54.36 -10.62 -20.03
N SER A 927 -54.20 -11.95 -19.98
CA SER A 927 -55.18 -12.89 -20.54
C SER A 927 -54.64 -14.32 -20.47
N ARG A 928 -54.56 -14.86 -19.25
CA ARG A 928 -54.66 -16.31 -19.04
C ARG A 928 -56.14 -16.64 -18.92
N LYS A 929 -56.84 -16.71 -20.06
CA LYS A 929 -58.08 -17.48 -20.29
C LYS A 929 -58.52 -17.30 -21.75
N MET A 930 -58.11 -18.21 -22.60
CA MET A 930 -58.98 -18.88 -23.58
C MET A 930 -58.24 -20.08 -24.18
N LYS A 931 -58.59 -21.28 -23.67
CA LYS A 931 -58.57 -22.63 -24.29
C LYS A 931 -57.19 -23.17 -24.73
N ASP A 932 -56.63 -24.23 -24.18
CA ASP A 932 -57.14 -25.38 -23.42
C ASP A 932 -56.19 -25.78 -22.27
#